data_AF-A0A4Z1DB62-F1
#
_entry.id   AF-A0A4Z1DB62-F1
#
_cell.length_a   1.000
_cell.length_b   1.000
_cell.length_c   1.000
_cell.angle_alpha   90.00
_cell.angle_beta   90.00
_cell.angle_gamma   90.00
#
_symmetry.space_group_name_H-M   'P 1'
#
loop_
_entity.id
_entity.type
_entity.pdbx_description
1 polymer ?
#
loop_
_entity_poly.entity_id
_entity_poly.type
_entity_poly.pdbx_seq_one_letter_code
_entity_poly.pdbx_strand_id
1 'polypeptide(L)'
;MVTRLGSADSRRHYATTPRLIEMLDAIFQAFRRRSPMALPEFVLYADGGSPEGDEAVRGSLAELRQELRSRGVPFAVVRQSALVDPTDGGSPMVRALRVVQALGGKPARSGSEPYVEPHAWRGGGRQYGQYTFPRSELLLAIENVVREAGSDAEPDELLHGLNRTGWRPGGIQWTARLRDAATDASRTVPALLIAVVAVLITDKPWYVTLLFLAVVMAALLALSILPGRAPVFLGLRREVRWFLSTTYLNQGPRADRGEGLTWRLLRFWPPGAVRQRVAAVARDIQDGGLLDEHRTGSGDEDAQRRHLQLRVHALREDLRDAHRAWSLDLRGRKRPTPPVLVLPDATPDNGLIELLRAISDIRSIRSELDPLLVIAAVRHEDIGLLERSYAAEPAASHLHGSGADLPAWYASWNRARRVSQSPSLEGRTLPWVLRVPLPEGLLTLPDLGVGSPRRSRLSTGRPRWTWLWSLPALALVLAATGLGLGVRDHRLASQYCSSDLRGANQDTRRVETPGGKGPECVGVATGGVTFPVARQLQELIREENAAIGNSSYVTLVYAGPLSGPDPEGKNDDQLVKGFEELRGAYIAQHANNASQPVKLRLLVANGGTDMASQATMAKRIVEVARRDRTIVGVVGIGRDMTDTDQVLETLREAELPVVSGTNSGTWLLDKPNFFNLAATDQWQVRQLRLLADQLRVPGTHGYGTAGRAVVLGRSPVTNDRYTREQMDHGARMLIDVGYRVDRLERYELSNGRPVLGRQVDQICQEGEVPRVVYFAGRTEDVNALMDGITSEPGCNGKQIAVLAGDDLSQAGFDSERSSVAANVTLYHLVLTAPGTKKQGTIFVNNLRKLGPEQEKILGLSAATPQTDSALSDGQTMLMHDATEVLYRAATGDGRPRGRAEAWSGLLRTNIDNLATGRIDFTAVTHDNARDQGLEPGTRDNYAISLVRVANTGGAHYDRTVLCSRRAGNREPLTEKECDVNRKAPSSPQPRP
;
A
#
# COMPACT_ATOMS: atom_id res chain seq x y z
N MET A 1 41.12 51.64 -50.13
CA MET A 1 40.13 52.53 -49.49
C MET A 1 39.94 52.06 -48.07
N VAL A 2 40.80 52.48 -47.14
CA VAL A 2 40.72 53.72 -46.34
C VAL A 2 39.93 53.48 -45.05
N THR A 3 40.69 53.55 -43.95
CA THR A 3 40.34 53.86 -42.54
C THR A 3 39.47 52.90 -41.73
N ARG A 4 40.13 52.17 -40.81
CA ARG A 4 39.92 52.29 -39.35
C ARG A 4 41.15 51.73 -38.61
N LEU A 5 42.18 52.57 -38.50
CA LEU A 5 43.19 52.47 -37.44
C LEU A 5 42.53 53.03 -36.18
N GLY A 6 42.17 52.15 -35.25
CA GLY A 6 41.63 52.48 -33.94
C GLY A 6 42.07 51.42 -32.94
N SER A 7 43.03 51.80 -32.09
CA SER A 7 43.60 51.08 -30.94
C SER A 7 43.66 49.54 -31.06
N ALA A 8 44.72 49.04 -31.69
CA ALA A 8 45.20 47.70 -31.42
C ALA A 8 45.75 47.67 -29.99
N ASP A 9 44.93 47.25 -29.04
CA ASP A 9 45.38 46.81 -27.72
C ASP A 9 46.21 45.55 -27.95
N SER A 10 47.53 45.71 -28.05
CA SER A 10 48.48 44.63 -28.28
C SER A 10 48.42 43.69 -27.06
N ARG A 11 47.60 42.64 -27.14
CA ARG A 11 47.57 41.58 -26.13
C ARG A 11 48.94 40.91 -26.11
N ARG A 12 49.79 41.29 -25.15
CA ARG A 12 50.99 40.54 -24.82
C ARG A 12 50.53 39.19 -24.27
N HIS A 13 50.77 38.12 -25.02
CA HIS A 13 50.57 36.76 -24.55
C HIS A 13 51.81 36.31 -23.77
N TYR A 14 51.63 35.95 -22.51
CA TYR A 14 52.73 35.57 -21.63
C TYR A 14 52.99 34.06 -21.71
N ALA A 15 54.23 33.66 -22.01
CA ALA A 15 54.63 32.26 -22.15
C ALA A 15 54.45 31.41 -20.86
N THR A 16 54.24 32.06 -19.72
CA THR A 16 54.00 31.47 -18.39
C THR A 16 52.58 30.96 -18.18
N THR A 17 51.58 31.60 -18.82
CA THR A 17 50.14 31.28 -18.64
C THR A 17 49.79 29.82 -18.98
N PRO A 18 50.24 29.24 -20.12
CA PRO A 18 49.95 27.84 -20.46
C PRO A 18 50.45 26.83 -19.42
N ARG A 19 51.63 27.07 -18.83
CA ARG A 19 52.23 26.19 -17.81
C ARG A 19 51.47 26.24 -16.48
N LEU A 20 51.01 27.43 -16.08
CA LEU A 20 50.13 27.59 -14.92
C LEU A 20 48.80 26.82 -15.12
N ILE A 21 48.24 26.85 -16.33
CA ILE A 21 47.00 26.11 -16.64
C ILE A 21 47.22 24.58 -16.57
N GLU A 22 48.35 24.06 -17.05
CA GLU A 22 48.68 22.64 -16.97
C GLU A 22 48.79 22.16 -15.52
N MET A 23 49.47 22.94 -14.68
CA MET A 23 49.55 22.68 -13.23
C MET A 23 48.16 22.68 -12.57
N LEU A 24 47.33 23.69 -12.86
CA LEU A 24 45.98 23.77 -12.32
C LEU A 24 45.11 22.60 -12.76
N ASP A 25 45.23 22.13 -14.00
CA ASP A 25 44.51 20.95 -14.46
C ASP A 25 44.94 19.68 -13.70
N ALA A 26 46.24 19.48 -13.46
CA ALA A 26 46.72 18.37 -12.64
C ALA A 26 46.16 18.41 -11.21
N ILE A 27 46.15 19.59 -10.58
CA ILE A 27 45.57 19.81 -9.25
C ILE A 27 44.07 19.54 -9.25
N PHE A 28 43.34 20.01 -10.27
CA PHE A 28 41.90 19.79 -10.39
C PHE A 28 41.58 18.32 -10.68
N GLN A 29 42.41 17.61 -11.44
CA GLN A 29 42.26 16.17 -11.66
C GLN A 29 42.48 15.38 -10.37
N ALA A 30 43.50 15.71 -9.57
CA ALA A 30 43.74 15.10 -8.28
C ALA A 30 42.60 15.39 -7.27
N PHE A 31 42.10 16.63 -7.25
CA PHE A 31 40.95 17.03 -6.43
C PHE A 31 39.68 16.25 -6.84
N ARG A 32 39.45 16.07 -8.15
CA ARG A 32 38.34 15.24 -8.69
C ARG A 32 38.42 13.79 -8.26
N ARG A 33 39.63 13.22 -8.25
CA ARG A 33 39.89 11.85 -7.78
C ARG A 33 39.78 11.71 -6.26
N ARG A 34 39.63 12.83 -5.53
CA ARG A 34 39.52 12.90 -4.07
C ARG A 34 40.70 12.27 -3.34
N SER A 35 41.86 12.31 -3.98
CA SER A 35 43.11 12.03 -3.29
C SER A 35 43.29 13.10 -2.20
N PRO A 36 43.56 12.73 -0.93
CA PRO A 36 43.79 13.71 0.12
C PRO A 36 45.02 14.54 -0.25
N MET A 37 44.77 15.78 -0.67
CA MET A 37 45.79 16.71 -1.17
C MET A 37 45.61 18.08 -0.52
N ALA A 38 46.71 18.76 -0.23
CA ALA A 38 46.73 20.14 0.25
C ALA A 38 46.65 21.10 -0.93
N LEU A 39 45.67 22.01 -0.92
CA LEU A 39 45.62 23.11 -1.89
C LEU A 39 46.48 24.26 -1.36
N PRO A 40 47.55 24.67 -2.06
CA PRO A 40 48.47 25.70 -1.61
C PRO A 40 47.90 27.11 -1.81
N GLU A 41 48.56 28.08 -1.19
CA GLU A 41 48.54 29.47 -1.62
C GLU A 41 49.71 29.69 -2.58
N PHE A 42 49.43 29.69 -3.88
CA PHE A 42 50.43 29.96 -4.91
C PHE A 42 50.80 31.44 -4.89
N VAL A 43 52.05 31.75 -4.58
CA VAL A 43 52.58 33.12 -4.60
C VAL A 43 53.55 33.23 -5.78
N LEU A 44 53.14 33.94 -6.82
CA LEU A 44 53.92 34.19 -8.01
C LEU A 44 54.67 35.52 -7.84
N TYR A 45 55.97 35.54 -8.15
CA TYR A 45 56.81 36.74 -8.10
C TYR A 45 57.88 36.71 -9.19
N ALA A 46 58.38 37.86 -9.62
CA ALA A 46 59.46 37.95 -10.60
C ALA A 46 60.82 37.66 -9.94
N ASP A 47 61.62 36.75 -10.51
CA ASP A 47 62.87 36.30 -9.89
C ASP A 47 63.96 37.38 -9.88
N GLY A 48 64.00 38.25 -10.90
CA GLY A 48 65.02 39.31 -11.05
C GLY A 48 64.68 40.65 -10.39
N GLY A 49 63.50 40.77 -9.78
CA GLY A 49 63.10 41.95 -9.01
C GLY A 49 62.86 43.24 -9.82
N SER A 50 62.74 43.15 -11.15
CA SER A 50 62.41 44.32 -11.97
C SER A 50 60.91 44.70 -11.90
N PRO A 51 60.57 46.00 -11.92
CA PRO A 51 59.17 46.45 -12.02
C PRO A 51 58.43 45.92 -13.27
N GLU A 52 59.16 45.72 -14.36
CA GLU A 52 58.64 45.11 -15.61
C GLU A 52 58.29 43.63 -15.41
N GLY A 53 59.09 42.90 -14.63
CA GLY A 53 58.81 41.53 -14.21
C GLY A 53 57.53 41.44 -13.37
N ASP A 54 57.37 42.30 -12.37
CA ASP A 54 56.17 42.34 -11.53
C ASP A 54 54.91 42.70 -12.34
N GLU A 55 55.01 43.57 -13.35
CA GLU A 55 53.92 43.82 -14.29
C GLU A 55 53.58 42.61 -15.17
N ALA A 56 54.59 41.86 -15.64
CA ALA A 56 54.39 40.65 -16.43
C ALA A 56 53.72 39.52 -15.62
N VAL A 57 54.04 39.37 -14.33
CA VAL A 57 53.35 38.43 -13.43
C VAL A 57 51.87 38.81 -13.28
N ARG A 58 51.56 40.10 -13.08
CA ARG A 58 50.19 40.61 -13.05
C ARG A 58 49.44 40.35 -14.35
N GLY A 59 50.10 40.56 -15.49
CA GLY A 59 49.58 40.25 -16.82
C GLY A 59 49.24 38.77 -17.02
N SER A 60 50.12 37.87 -16.57
CA SER A 60 49.91 36.41 -16.62
C SER A 60 48.66 35.98 -15.81
N LEU A 61 48.44 36.62 -14.66
CA LEU A 61 47.27 36.38 -13.81
C LEU A 61 45.95 36.86 -14.45
N ALA A 62 46.01 37.97 -15.19
CA ALA A 62 44.88 38.50 -15.94
C ALA A 62 44.44 37.55 -17.08
N GLU A 63 45.40 36.92 -17.78
CA GLU A 63 45.11 35.87 -18.78
C GLU A 63 44.53 34.60 -18.14
N LEU A 64 45.12 34.16 -17.03
CA LEU A 64 44.60 33.02 -16.27
C LEU A 64 43.15 33.25 -15.83
N ARG A 65 42.82 34.46 -15.36
CA ARG A 65 41.44 34.86 -15.01
C ARG A 65 40.48 34.68 -16.19
N GLN A 66 40.89 35.06 -17.40
CA GLN A 66 40.08 34.89 -18.60
C GLN A 66 39.82 33.42 -18.91
N GLU A 67 40.82 32.55 -18.72
CA GLU A 67 40.68 31.10 -18.88
C GLU A 67 39.79 30.47 -17.79
N LEU A 68 39.96 30.83 -16.52
CA LEU A 68 39.07 30.34 -15.45
C LEU A 68 37.60 30.68 -15.75
N ARG A 69 37.34 31.88 -16.29
CA ARG A 69 36.01 32.34 -16.70
C ARG A 69 35.48 31.59 -17.91
N SER A 70 36.28 31.43 -18.97
CA SER A 70 35.87 30.72 -20.20
C SER A 70 35.55 29.24 -19.94
N ARG A 71 36.22 28.63 -18.96
CA ARG A 71 36.08 27.23 -18.57
C ARG A 71 35.05 26.99 -17.47
N GLY A 72 34.46 28.07 -16.93
CA GLY A 72 33.41 27.98 -15.94
C GLY A 72 33.87 27.51 -14.55
N VAL A 73 35.14 27.73 -14.21
CA VAL A 73 35.69 27.39 -12.88
C VAL A 73 35.09 28.36 -11.86
N PRO A 74 34.70 27.92 -10.65
CA PRO A 74 34.28 28.85 -9.61
C PRO A 74 35.48 29.63 -9.08
N PHE A 75 35.55 30.93 -9.35
CA PHE A 75 36.65 31.77 -8.86
C PHE A 75 36.16 33.11 -8.29
N ALA A 76 36.99 33.74 -7.47
CA ALA A 76 36.80 35.10 -6.94
C ALA A 76 38.08 35.92 -7.17
N VAL A 77 37.95 37.20 -7.54
CA VAL A 77 39.07 38.11 -7.79
C VAL A 77 38.89 39.34 -6.91
N VAL A 78 39.93 39.73 -6.17
CA VAL A 78 39.95 40.98 -5.43
C VAL A 78 40.30 42.13 -6.37
N ARG A 79 39.53 43.22 -6.36
CA ARG A 79 39.73 44.39 -7.23
C ARG A 79 40.83 45.29 -6.66
N GLN A 80 41.78 45.70 -7.49
CA GLN A 80 42.86 46.62 -7.09
C GLN A 80 42.35 48.04 -6.79
N SER A 81 41.37 48.54 -7.57
CA SER A 81 40.83 49.89 -7.43
C SER A 81 40.13 50.15 -6.10
N ALA A 82 39.64 49.11 -5.44
CA ALA A 82 38.88 49.20 -4.18
C ALA A 82 39.75 49.07 -2.92
N LEU A 83 41.05 48.79 -3.07
CA LEU A 83 41.96 48.53 -1.94
C LEU A 83 42.85 49.73 -1.55
N VAL A 84 42.90 50.75 -2.40
CA VAL A 84 43.74 51.94 -2.24
C VAL A 84 42.85 53.18 -2.30
N ASP A 85 41.90 53.31 -1.37
CA ASP A 85 41.25 54.59 -1.12
C ASP A 85 42.10 55.37 -0.10
N PRO A 86 42.78 56.46 -0.51
CA PRO A 86 43.66 57.24 0.37
C PRO A 86 42.92 57.96 1.51
N THR A 87 41.59 57.94 1.53
CA THR A 87 40.78 58.52 2.62
C THR A 87 40.50 57.54 3.77
N ASP A 88 40.84 56.26 3.61
CA ASP A 88 40.52 55.19 4.55
C ASP A 88 41.75 54.85 5.41
N GLY A 89 41.99 55.64 6.45
CA GLY A 89 43.13 55.53 7.39
C GLY A 89 43.17 54.26 8.25
N GLY A 90 42.62 53.13 7.78
CA GLY A 90 42.57 51.85 8.51
C GLY A 90 43.89 51.06 8.50
N SER A 91 44.04 50.14 9.45
CA SER A 91 45.16 49.20 9.48
C SER A 91 45.11 48.19 8.31
N PRO A 92 46.25 47.60 7.89
CA PRO A 92 46.26 46.51 6.89
C PRO A 92 45.31 45.35 7.23
N MET A 93 45.12 45.08 8.53
CA MET A 93 44.22 44.04 9.06
C MET A 93 42.74 44.36 8.78
N VAL A 94 42.33 45.63 8.88
CA VAL A 94 40.97 46.09 8.55
C VAL A 94 40.68 45.91 7.06
N ARG A 95 41.65 46.23 6.20
CA ARG A 95 41.49 46.05 4.75
C ARG A 95 41.38 44.56 4.38
N ALA A 96 42.20 43.70 4.97
CA ALA A 96 42.09 42.25 4.83
C ALA A 96 40.70 41.72 5.27
N LEU A 97 40.18 42.24 6.38
CA LEU A 97 38.87 41.87 6.91
C LEU A 97 37.73 42.18 5.94
N ARG A 98 37.73 43.38 5.35
CA ARG A 98 36.70 43.79 4.37
C ARG A 98 36.73 42.93 3.11
N VAL A 99 37.92 42.53 2.66
CA VAL A 99 38.07 41.58 1.55
C VAL A 99 37.43 40.24 1.89
N VAL A 100 37.67 39.67 3.08
CA VAL A 100 37.07 38.40 3.50
C VAL A 100 35.55 38.51 3.67
N GLN A 101 35.04 39.63 4.18
CA GLN A 101 33.61 39.90 4.25
C GLN A 101 32.96 39.91 2.86
N ALA A 102 33.62 40.53 1.87
CA ALA A 102 33.14 40.55 0.48
C ALA A 102 33.19 39.16 -0.18
N LEU A 103 34.21 38.34 0.11
CA LEU A 103 34.30 36.95 -0.37
C LEU A 103 33.17 36.06 0.16
N GLY A 104 32.65 36.34 1.36
CA GLY A 104 31.56 35.62 2.01
C GLY A 104 30.15 36.03 1.59
N GLY A 105 29.97 36.92 0.60
CA GLY A 105 28.68 37.09 -0.09
C GLY A 105 27.88 38.38 0.19
N LYS A 106 28.49 39.51 0.57
CA LYS A 106 27.82 40.84 0.45
C LYS A 106 28.57 41.80 -0.49
N PRO A 107 27.85 42.58 -1.32
CA PRO A 107 28.42 43.72 -2.04
C PRO A 107 28.78 44.87 -1.09
N ALA A 108 29.69 45.72 -1.54
CA ALA A 108 30.08 46.95 -0.86
C ALA A 108 28.88 47.86 -0.55
N ARG A 109 29.08 48.79 0.39
CA ARG A 109 28.10 49.82 0.78
C ARG A 109 27.51 50.47 -0.48
N SER A 110 26.23 50.83 -0.40
CA SER A 110 25.56 51.63 -1.44
C SER A 110 26.37 52.90 -1.69
N GLY A 111 27.10 52.95 -2.81
CA GLY A 111 27.94 54.09 -3.21
C GLY A 111 29.45 53.83 -3.30
N SER A 112 29.98 52.69 -2.82
CA SER A 112 31.41 52.35 -2.97
C SER A 112 31.66 51.18 -3.93
N GLU A 113 32.82 51.17 -4.60
CA GLU A 113 33.21 50.06 -5.46
C GLU A 113 33.36 48.75 -4.65
N PRO A 114 32.90 47.59 -5.16
CA PRO A 114 33.03 46.33 -4.46
C PRO A 114 34.50 45.85 -4.42
N TYR A 115 34.95 45.44 -3.23
CA TYR A 115 36.29 44.85 -3.01
C TYR A 115 36.57 43.59 -3.84
N VAL A 116 35.52 42.86 -4.26
CA VAL A 116 35.61 41.62 -5.03
C VAL A 116 34.76 41.77 -6.30
N GLU A 117 35.19 41.17 -7.42
CA GLU A 117 34.44 41.22 -8.67
C GLU A 117 32.99 40.72 -8.51
N PRO A 118 32.00 41.39 -9.15
CA PRO A 118 30.64 40.89 -9.25
C PRO A 118 30.68 39.49 -9.82
N HIS A 119 30.03 38.54 -9.15
CA HIS A 119 29.94 37.12 -9.54
C HIS A 119 31.07 36.22 -9.00
N ALA A 120 31.73 36.62 -7.91
CA ALA A 120 32.56 35.74 -7.10
C ALA A 120 31.91 34.36 -6.88
N TRP A 121 32.70 33.31 -7.05
CA TRP A 121 32.31 31.90 -6.89
C TRP A 121 31.26 31.39 -7.88
N ARG A 122 30.96 32.14 -8.96
CA ARG A 122 30.07 31.66 -10.04
C ARG A 122 30.90 31.10 -11.20
N GLY A 123 30.91 29.78 -11.33
CA GLY A 123 31.39 29.13 -12.55
C GLY A 123 30.42 29.38 -13.71
N GLY A 124 30.94 29.79 -14.87
CA GLY A 124 30.19 29.82 -16.14
C GLY A 124 29.60 28.44 -16.46
N GLY A 125 28.30 28.37 -16.73
CA GLY A 125 27.58 27.10 -16.91
C GLY A 125 27.28 26.42 -15.57
N ARG A 126 26.09 26.70 -15.01
CA ARG A 126 25.49 26.24 -13.74
C ARG A 126 26.06 24.93 -13.14
N GLN A 127 27.28 24.97 -12.62
CA GLN A 127 27.85 23.94 -11.77
C GLN A 127 27.09 24.01 -10.44
N TYR A 128 26.26 23.00 -10.17
CA TYR A 128 25.43 22.80 -8.96
C TYR A 128 25.36 24.00 -7.99
N GLY A 129 24.30 24.83 -8.04
CA GLY A 129 23.98 25.88 -7.04
C GLY A 129 25.06 26.96 -6.76
N GLN A 130 24.65 28.16 -6.37
CA GLN A 130 25.62 29.16 -5.88
C GLN A 130 26.26 28.68 -4.56
N TYR A 131 27.48 29.10 -4.25
CA TYR A 131 28.05 28.89 -2.93
C TYR A 131 27.24 29.69 -1.91
N THR A 132 26.84 29.03 -0.82
CA THR A 132 26.14 29.64 0.30
C THR A 132 27.12 29.77 1.46
N PHE A 133 27.12 30.91 2.15
CA PHE A 133 28.06 31.21 3.22
C PHE A 133 27.35 31.47 4.56
N PRO A 134 26.63 30.48 5.12
CA PRO A 134 25.81 30.68 6.30
C PRO A 134 26.61 31.09 7.56
N ARG A 135 27.87 30.67 7.71
CA ARG A 135 28.72 31.07 8.85
C ARG A 135 29.24 32.49 8.66
N SER A 136 29.60 32.84 7.43
CA SER A 136 30.04 34.21 7.10
C SER A 136 28.87 35.21 7.23
N GLU A 137 27.65 34.82 6.85
CA GLU A 137 26.44 35.61 7.08
C GLU A 137 26.12 35.75 8.57
N LEU A 138 26.30 34.69 9.37
CA LEU A 138 26.10 34.72 10.81
C LEU A 138 27.03 35.74 11.48
N LEU A 139 28.34 35.72 11.18
CA LEU A 139 29.28 36.70 11.71
C LEU A 139 28.94 38.13 11.28
N LEU A 140 28.41 38.30 10.06
CA LEU A 140 27.97 39.61 9.59
C LEU A 140 26.72 40.12 10.32
N ALA A 141 25.82 39.21 10.69
CA ALA A 141 24.68 39.55 11.53
C ALA A 141 25.15 40.01 12.92
N ILE A 142 26.15 39.34 13.50
CA ILE A 142 26.74 39.73 14.79
C ILE A 142 27.40 41.11 14.67
N GLU A 143 28.24 41.34 13.68
CA GLU A 143 28.90 42.65 13.46
C GLU A 143 27.90 43.79 13.26
N ASN A 144 26.80 43.55 12.54
CA ASN A 144 25.76 44.55 12.35
C ASN A 144 25.06 44.90 13.67
N VAL A 145 24.75 43.90 14.49
CA VAL A 145 24.12 44.10 15.80
C VAL A 145 25.08 44.80 16.77
N VAL A 146 26.37 44.44 16.77
CA VAL A 146 27.39 45.12 17.57
C VAL A 146 27.54 46.59 17.14
N ARG A 147 27.50 46.87 15.83
CA ARG A 147 27.52 48.24 15.29
C ARG A 147 26.29 49.06 15.70
N GLU A 148 25.11 48.43 15.74
CA GLU A 148 23.86 49.08 16.17
C GLU A 148 23.80 49.33 17.69
N ALA A 149 24.39 48.44 18.49
CA ALA A 149 24.27 48.46 19.95
C ALA A 149 25.31 49.35 20.66
N GLY A 150 26.45 49.66 20.02
CA GLY A 150 27.50 50.51 20.61
C GLY A 150 28.53 49.76 21.45
N SER A 151 29.49 50.48 22.06
CA SER A 151 30.62 49.88 22.81
C SER A 151 30.24 49.26 24.15
N ASP A 152 29.14 49.71 24.77
CA ASP A 152 28.77 49.35 26.14
C ASP A 152 27.57 48.38 26.20
N ALA A 153 27.24 47.74 25.08
CA ALA A 153 26.06 46.89 24.93
C ALA A 153 26.12 45.62 25.80
N GLU A 154 25.07 45.39 26.58
CA GLU A 154 24.94 44.17 27.40
C GLU A 154 24.70 42.93 26.50
N PRO A 155 25.18 41.72 26.90
CA PRO A 155 25.00 40.50 26.11
C PRO A 155 23.55 40.19 25.74
N ASP A 156 22.59 40.54 26.61
CA ASP A 156 21.17 40.30 26.37
C ASP A 156 20.59 41.24 25.30
N GLU A 157 21.11 42.47 25.17
CA GLU A 157 20.73 43.40 24.09
C GLU A 157 21.21 42.90 22.73
N LEU A 158 22.46 42.41 22.67
CA LEU A 158 23.01 41.80 21.46
C LEU A 158 22.21 40.57 21.02
N LEU A 159 21.78 39.73 21.96
CA LEU A 159 20.93 38.57 21.66
C LEU A 159 19.52 38.98 21.21
N HIS A 160 18.97 40.05 21.79
CA HIS A 160 17.69 40.59 21.37
C HIS A 160 17.76 41.09 19.91
N GLY A 161 18.82 41.83 19.56
CA GLY A 161 19.08 42.27 18.18
C GLY A 161 19.27 41.11 17.19
N LEU A 162 20.00 40.05 17.58
CA LEU A 162 20.17 38.85 16.77
C LEU A 162 18.86 38.06 16.59
N ASN A 163 18.03 37.98 17.62
CA ASN A 163 16.72 37.34 17.53
C ASN A 163 15.78 38.13 16.62
N ARG A 164 15.78 39.47 16.71
CA ARG A 164 15.00 40.36 15.83
C ARG A 164 15.37 40.18 14.36
N THR A 165 16.66 40.01 14.06
CA THR A 165 17.17 39.79 12.70
C THR A 165 17.09 38.33 12.24
N GLY A 166 16.67 37.41 13.11
CA GLY A 166 16.61 35.98 12.83
C GLY A 166 18.00 35.34 12.62
N TRP A 167 19.03 35.94 13.21
CA TRP A 167 20.44 35.58 13.07
C TRP A 167 20.98 35.70 11.63
N ARG A 168 20.50 36.70 10.89
CA ARG A 168 20.89 36.96 9.48
C ARG A 168 21.08 38.45 9.19
N PRO A 169 22.00 38.83 8.29
CA PRO A 169 22.43 40.22 8.09
C PRO A 169 21.47 41.13 7.30
N GLY A 170 20.27 40.64 6.93
CA GLY A 170 19.24 41.36 6.18
C GLY A 170 17.81 41.07 6.64
N GLY A 171 17.64 40.47 7.82
CA GLY A 171 16.34 40.06 8.34
C GLY A 171 15.72 38.84 7.63
N ILE A 172 14.46 38.55 7.93
CA ILE A 172 13.73 37.40 7.37
C ILE A 172 12.98 37.83 6.11
N GLN A 173 13.54 37.59 4.92
CA GLN A 173 12.81 37.75 3.65
C GLN A 173 12.20 36.42 3.21
N TRP A 174 10.87 36.33 3.20
CA TRP A 174 10.10 35.10 2.97
C TRP A 174 10.26 34.53 1.53
N THR A 175 10.42 35.39 0.53
CA THR A 175 10.59 35.01 -0.88
C THR A 175 11.91 34.30 -1.15
N ALA A 176 12.99 34.67 -0.45
CA ALA A 176 14.29 34.01 -0.56
C ALA A 176 14.26 32.59 0.03
N ARG A 177 13.54 32.38 1.14
CA ARG A 177 13.37 31.06 1.77
C ARG A 177 12.63 30.07 0.89
N LEU A 178 11.57 30.51 0.20
CA LEU A 178 10.82 29.66 -0.73
C LEU A 178 11.69 29.18 -1.89
N ARG A 179 12.50 30.08 -2.46
CA ARG A 179 13.41 29.76 -3.57
C ARG A 179 14.52 28.79 -3.16
N ASP A 180 15.09 28.95 -1.95
CA ASP A 180 16.12 28.05 -1.41
C ASP A 180 15.55 26.68 -1.00
N ALA A 181 14.35 26.64 -0.40
CA ALA A 181 13.68 25.40 -0.02
C ALA A 181 13.25 24.57 -1.24
N ALA A 182 12.79 25.22 -2.32
CA ALA A 182 12.42 24.56 -3.57
C ALA A 182 13.62 24.01 -4.34
N THR A 183 14.85 24.49 -4.07
CA THR A 183 16.07 24.09 -4.79
C THR A 183 16.99 23.16 -4.00
N ASP A 184 16.79 23.02 -2.68
CA ASP A 184 17.59 22.15 -1.82
C ASP A 184 16.88 20.82 -1.49
N ALA A 185 17.11 19.81 -2.35
CA ALA A 185 16.56 18.45 -2.22
C ALA A 185 16.96 17.72 -0.91
N SER A 186 17.92 18.25 -0.14
CA SER A 186 18.39 17.62 1.10
C SER A 186 17.38 17.62 2.25
N ARG A 187 16.32 18.45 2.17
CA ARG A 187 15.30 18.58 3.23
C ARG A 187 14.01 17.79 2.94
N THR A 188 13.76 17.47 1.67
CA THR A 188 12.50 16.85 1.23
C THR A 188 12.56 15.32 1.27
N VAL A 189 13.73 14.71 1.01
CA VAL A 189 13.88 13.25 0.89
C VAL A 189 13.61 12.48 2.21
N PRO A 190 14.15 12.87 3.39
CA PRO A 190 13.86 12.15 4.63
C PRO A 190 12.41 12.29 5.10
N ALA A 191 11.81 13.47 4.88
CA ALA A 191 10.42 13.74 5.23
C ALA A 191 9.44 12.95 4.35
N LEU A 192 9.77 12.78 3.06
CA LEU A 192 9.02 11.92 2.14
C LEU A 192 9.08 10.44 2.56
N LEU A 193 10.22 9.98 3.07
CA LEU A 193 10.40 8.60 3.51
C LEU A 193 9.53 8.28 4.75
N ILE A 194 9.39 9.24 5.67
CA ILE A 194 8.47 9.15 6.82
C ILE A 194 7.01 9.17 6.35
N ALA A 195 6.66 10.02 5.36
CA ALA A 195 5.31 10.07 4.80
C ALA A 195 4.93 8.75 4.10
N VAL A 196 5.86 8.13 3.36
CA VAL A 196 5.63 6.82 2.71
C VAL A 196 5.42 5.71 3.74
N VAL A 197 6.17 5.71 4.85
CA VAL A 197 5.97 4.73 5.94
C VAL A 197 4.63 4.95 6.64
N ALA A 198 4.21 6.19 6.88
CA ALA A 198 2.91 6.50 7.48
C ALA A 198 1.72 6.09 6.58
N VAL A 199 1.88 6.21 5.26
CA VAL A 199 0.90 5.78 4.26
C VAL A 199 0.72 4.26 4.26
N LEU A 200 1.79 3.48 4.40
CA LEU A 200 1.72 2.02 4.43
C LEU A 200 0.96 1.47 5.66
N ILE A 201 0.70 2.30 6.66
CA ILE A 201 0.05 1.92 7.91
C ILE A 201 -1.48 2.11 7.83
N THR A 202 -2.02 2.90 6.90
CA THR A 202 -3.45 3.29 6.90
C THR A 202 -4.31 2.57 5.85
N ASP A 203 -5.48 2.10 6.29
CA ASP A 203 -6.49 1.32 5.55
C ASP A 203 -7.48 2.25 4.82
N LYS A 204 -6.99 3.00 3.82
CA LYS A 204 -7.78 4.02 3.11
C LYS A 204 -7.57 3.94 1.59
N PRO A 205 -8.59 4.30 0.79
CA PRO A 205 -8.52 4.24 -0.66
C PRO A 205 -7.44 5.17 -1.23
N TRP A 206 -6.88 4.80 -2.38
CA TRP A 206 -5.68 5.41 -2.98
C TRP A 206 -5.73 6.94 -3.15
N TYR A 207 -6.92 7.54 -3.33
CA TYR A 207 -7.06 8.99 -3.46
C TYR A 207 -6.87 9.73 -2.13
N VAL A 208 -7.21 9.10 -0.99
CA VAL A 208 -6.95 9.65 0.34
C VAL A 208 -5.45 9.66 0.63
N THR A 209 -4.73 8.65 0.16
CA THR A 209 -3.27 8.60 0.22
C THR A 209 -2.63 9.76 -0.53
N LEU A 210 -3.11 10.07 -1.73
CA LEU A 210 -2.62 11.21 -2.52
C LEU A 210 -2.93 12.55 -1.84
N LEU A 211 -4.12 12.71 -1.28
CA LEU A 211 -4.51 13.92 -0.55
C LEU A 211 -3.65 14.10 0.72
N PHE A 212 -3.42 13.04 1.48
CA PHE A 212 -2.57 13.09 2.67
C PHE A 212 -1.13 13.45 2.32
N LEU A 213 -0.57 12.85 1.27
CA LEU A 213 0.77 13.19 0.78
C LEU A 213 0.84 14.66 0.34
N ALA A 214 -0.20 15.19 -0.31
CA ALA A 214 -0.31 16.59 -0.68
C ALA A 214 -0.40 17.53 0.55
N VAL A 215 -1.19 17.17 1.57
CA VAL A 215 -1.34 17.94 2.82
C VAL A 215 -0.04 17.93 3.64
N VAL A 216 0.64 16.79 3.77
CA VAL A 216 1.94 16.70 4.45
C VAL A 216 3.00 17.51 3.72
N MET A 217 3.03 17.44 2.38
CA MET A 217 3.91 18.29 1.57
C MET A 217 3.61 19.78 1.76
N ALA A 218 2.33 20.17 1.82
CA ALA A 218 1.92 21.55 2.09
C ALA A 218 2.28 22.00 3.52
N ALA A 219 2.11 21.13 4.52
CA ALA A 219 2.46 21.40 5.91
C ALA A 219 3.99 21.53 6.11
N LEU A 220 4.79 20.70 5.44
CA LEU A 220 6.25 20.79 5.44
C LEU A 220 6.73 22.06 4.72
N LEU A 221 6.07 22.42 3.61
CA LEU A 221 6.30 23.70 2.94
C LEU A 221 6.01 24.85 3.90
N ALA A 222 4.87 24.84 4.59
CA ALA A 222 4.50 25.84 5.58
C ALA A 222 5.48 25.93 6.77
N LEU A 223 5.92 24.79 7.31
CA LEU A 223 6.94 24.70 8.37
C LEU A 223 8.30 25.26 7.95
N SER A 224 8.67 25.12 6.66
CA SER A 224 9.90 25.70 6.11
C SER A 224 9.83 27.23 5.93
N ILE A 225 8.63 27.81 5.98
CA ILE A 225 8.36 29.23 5.69
C ILE A 225 8.12 30.04 6.98
N LEU A 226 7.66 29.43 8.08
CA LEU A 226 7.31 30.11 9.34
C LEU A 226 8.46 30.99 9.92
N PRO A 227 8.26 32.32 10.08
CA PRO A 227 9.21 33.22 10.74
C PRO A 227 9.09 33.19 12.28
N GLY A 228 10.21 33.38 12.99
CA GLY A 228 10.17 34.13 14.25
C GLY A 228 9.65 33.46 15.54
N ARG A 229 9.90 32.17 15.81
CA ARG A 229 9.81 31.64 17.19
C ARG A 229 11.04 30.81 17.61
N ALA A 230 11.98 31.51 18.26
CA ALA A 230 12.70 31.13 19.48
C ALA A 230 13.64 29.87 19.49
N PRO A 231 14.51 29.74 20.49
CA PRO A 231 15.84 29.11 20.42
C PRO A 231 15.89 27.58 20.39
N VAL A 232 14.75 26.88 20.39
CA VAL A 232 14.68 25.42 20.56
C VAL A 232 15.44 24.69 19.45
N PHE A 233 15.38 25.15 18.20
CA PHE A 233 16.06 24.50 17.08
C PHE A 233 17.31 25.26 16.57
N LEU A 234 17.75 26.34 17.24
CA LEU A 234 18.99 27.06 16.88
C LEU A 234 20.20 26.12 16.92
N GLY A 235 20.26 25.22 17.90
CA GLY A 235 21.30 24.19 18.02
C GLY A 235 21.31 23.16 16.88
N LEU A 236 20.25 23.03 16.08
CA LEU A 236 20.25 22.17 14.90
C LEU A 236 20.92 22.84 13.69
N ARG A 237 20.99 24.17 13.65
CA ARG A 237 21.68 24.91 12.59
C ARG A 237 23.18 24.61 12.63
N ARG A 238 23.78 24.44 11.46
CA ARG A 238 25.19 24.02 11.35
C ARG A 238 26.13 25.18 11.68
N GLU A 239 25.76 26.38 11.23
CA GLU A 239 26.47 27.63 11.43
C GLU A 239 26.53 28.02 12.92
N VAL A 240 25.44 27.84 13.66
CA VAL A 240 25.39 28.10 15.11
C VAL A 240 26.22 27.06 15.88
N ARG A 241 26.10 25.77 15.55
CA ARG A 241 26.95 24.74 16.16
C ARG A 241 28.43 24.98 15.92
N TRP A 242 28.79 25.32 14.68
CA TRP A 242 30.16 25.68 14.33
C TRP A 242 30.64 26.84 15.19
N PHE A 243 29.88 27.95 15.23
CA PHE A 243 30.21 29.15 15.99
C PHE A 243 30.47 28.87 17.47
N LEU A 244 29.62 28.07 18.10
CA LEU A 244 29.74 27.67 19.51
C LEU A 244 30.90 26.70 19.78
N SER A 245 31.27 25.89 18.78
CA SER A 245 32.39 24.94 18.88
C SER A 245 33.76 25.54 18.52
N THR A 246 33.80 26.78 18.02
CA THR A 246 35.07 27.43 17.68
C THR A 246 35.85 27.80 18.95
N THR A 247 37.14 27.51 18.99
CA THR A 247 38.00 27.68 20.19
C THR A 247 38.97 28.87 20.09
N TYR A 248 38.92 29.65 19.00
CA TYR A 248 39.91 30.66 18.62
C TYR A 248 39.90 31.99 19.39
N LEU A 249 38.91 32.18 20.26
CA LEU A 249 38.80 33.39 21.08
C LEU A 249 38.95 32.95 22.52
N ASN A 250 39.74 33.69 23.30
CA ASN A 250 40.04 33.42 24.71
C ASN A 250 38.80 32.82 25.38
N GLN A 251 38.96 31.64 25.97
CA GLN A 251 37.88 30.98 26.68
C GLN A 251 37.41 31.94 27.77
N GLY A 252 36.23 32.55 27.57
CA GLY A 252 35.53 33.23 28.66
C GLY A 252 35.40 32.25 29.84
N PRO A 253 35.38 32.76 31.09
CA PRO A 253 35.42 31.93 32.28
C PRO A 253 34.36 30.83 32.18
N ARG A 254 34.83 29.59 32.33
CA ARG A 254 34.11 28.30 32.34
C ARG A 254 32.58 28.45 32.26
N ALA A 255 32.00 28.01 31.15
CA ALA A 255 30.56 27.78 31.04
C ALA A 255 30.06 27.07 32.32
N ASP A 256 29.06 27.69 32.95
CA ASP A 256 28.55 27.32 34.25
C ASP A 256 28.20 25.83 34.30
N ARG A 257 28.82 25.07 35.22
CA ARG A 257 28.66 23.60 35.30
C ARG A 257 27.28 23.17 35.81
N GLY A 258 26.34 24.10 36.02
CA GLY A 258 25.05 23.88 36.67
C GLY A 258 23.85 23.56 35.78
N GLU A 259 23.95 23.53 34.44
CA GLU A 259 22.76 23.37 33.57
C GLU A 259 22.57 21.91 33.06
N GLY A 260 21.37 21.36 33.32
CA GLY A 260 21.06 19.93 33.45
C GLY A 260 21.12 18.99 32.23
N LEU A 261 21.03 17.69 32.54
CA LEU A 261 21.15 16.51 31.65
C LEU A 261 20.21 16.52 30.42
N THR A 262 19.06 17.21 30.52
CA THR A 262 17.99 17.26 29.52
C THR A 262 18.42 17.93 28.21
N TRP A 263 19.27 18.97 28.28
CA TRP A 263 19.77 19.68 27.10
C TRP A 263 20.80 18.87 26.31
N ARG A 264 21.59 18.00 26.99
CA ARG A 264 22.56 17.08 26.36
C ARG A 264 21.87 15.96 25.57
N LEU A 265 20.75 15.43 26.06
CA LEU A 265 20.00 14.33 25.41
C LEU A 265 19.35 14.75 24.07
N LEU A 266 18.86 15.99 23.99
CA LEU A 266 18.19 16.52 22.79
C LEU A 266 19.14 17.26 21.82
N ARG A 267 20.46 17.26 22.09
CA ARG A 267 21.49 18.00 21.31
C ARG A 267 21.20 19.50 21.13
N PHE A 268 20.54 20.12 22.11
CA PHE A 268 20.31 21.56 22.14
C PHE A 268 21.41 22.23 22.96
N TRP A 269 21.96 23.35 22.48
CA TRP A 269 22.99 24.10 23.20
C TRP A 269 22.35 24.99 24.27
N PRO A 270 22.90 25.08 25.49
CA PRO A 270 22.31 25.87 26.57
C PRO A 270 22.30 27.37 26.19
N PRO A 271 21.22 28.11 26.47
CA PRO A 271 21.14 29.54 26.20
C PRO A 271 22.35 30.31 26.74
N GLY A 272 22.82 29.98 27.95
CA GLY A 272 23.98 30.60 28.61
C GLY A 272 25.28 30.55 27.80
N ALA A 273 25.57 29.41 27.16
CA ALA A 273 26.78 29.24 26.38
C ALA A 273 26.75 30.04 25.06
N VAL A 274 25.56 30.25 24.49
CA VAL A 274 25.36 31.14 23.35
C VAL A 274 25.62 32.60 23.75
N ARG A 275 25.10 33.04 24.91
CA ARG A 275 25.30 34.42 25.39
C ARG A 275 26.77 34.74 25.61
N GLN A 276 27.48 33.87 26.31
CA GLN A 276 28.90 34.04 26.60
C GLN A 276 29.74 34.11 25.32
N ARG A 277 29.43 33.27 24.33
CA ARG A 277 30.16 33.26 23.05
C ARG A 277 29.90 34.52 22.22
N VAL A 278 28.64 34.95 22.12
CA VAL A 278 28.29 36.20 21.43
C VAL A 278 28.95 37.39 22.11
N ALA A 279 28.93 37.46 23.44
CA ALA A 279 29.57 38.53 24.21
C ALA A 279 31.10 38.56 24.07
N ALA A 280 31.76 37.40 23.97
CA ALA A 280 33.21 37.33 23.75
C ALA A 280 33.59 37.84 22.35
N VAL A 281 32.85 37.40 21.32
CA VAL A 281 33.08 37.83 19.93
C VAL A 281 32.75 39.32 19.76
N ALA A 282 31.70 39.82 20.42
CA ALA A 282 31.33 41.22 20.39
C ALA A 282 32.42 42.11 21.01
N ARG A 283 33.01 41.70 22.14
CA ARG A 283 34.15 42.37 22.76
C ARG A 283 35.38 42.39 21.85
N ASP A 284 35.76 41.25 21.28
CA ASP A 284 36.88 41.20 20.32
C ASP A 284 36.65 42.13 19.09
N ILE A 285 35.41 42.28 18.63
CA ILE A 285 35.05 43.20 17.54
C ILE A 285 35.18 44.67 17.99
N GLN A 286 34.75 44.99 19.22
CA GLN A 286 34.80 46.33 19.81
C GLN A 286 36.24 46.76 20.14
N ASP A 287 37.00 45.90 20.83
CA ASP A 287 38.40 46.14 21.25
C ASP A 287 39.34 46.30 20.05
N GLY A 288 39.04 45.62 18.94
CA GLY A 288 39.77 45.79 17.67
C GLY A 288 39.49 47.12 16.97
N GLY A 289 38.51 47.92 17.40
CA GLY A 289 38.14 49.21 16.78
C GLY A 289 37.60 49.08 15.36
N LEU A 290 37.16 47.90 14.95
CA LEU A 290 36.91 47.52 13.54
C LEU A 290 35.62 48.11 12.93
N LEU A 291 34.75 48.68 13.76
CA LEU A 291 33.41 49.14 13.35
C LEU A 291 33.22 50.66 13.35
N ASP A 292 34.20 51.42 13.84
CA ASP A 292 34.12 52.87 14.00
C ASP A 292 35.05 53.58 13.01
N GLU A 293 34.49 54.10 11.92
CA GLU A 293 35.25 54.66 10.80
C GLU A 293 35.97 55.98 11.11
N HIS A 294 35.67 56.60 12.26
CA HIS A 294 36.21 57.91 12.64
C HIS A 294 37.24 57.86 13.78
N ARG A 295 37.57 56.66 14.29
CA ARG A 295 38.54 56.51 15.39
C ARG A 295 39.96 56.30 14.85
N THR A 296 40.79 57.35 14.90
CA THR A 296 42.23 57.34 14.55
C THR A 296 43.12 56.81 15.68
N GLY A 297 42.67 55.80 16.44
CA GLY A 297 43.44 55.16 17.52
C GLY A 297 43.74 53.70 17.19
N SER A 298 44.96 53.23 17.47
CA SER A 298 45.37 51.83 17.27
C SER A 298 44.55 50.90 18.18
N GLY A 299 43.51 50.29 17.63
CA GLY A 299 42.81 49.17 18.29
C GLY A 299 43.76 48.02 18.60
N ASP A 300 43.36 47.12 19.50
CA ASP A 300 44.18 45.96 19.88
C ASP A 300 44.48 45.10 18.63
N GLU A 301 45.75 45.11 18.18
CA GLU A 301 46.18 44.37 16.98
C GLU A 301 45.90 42.87 17.11
N ASP A 302 45.96 42.32 18.33
CA ASP A 302 45.65 40.91 18.57
C ASP A 302 44.15 40.65 18.44
N ALA A 303 43.28 41.58 18.88
CA ALA A 303 41.83 41.49 18.65
C ALA A 303 41.49 41.57 17.16
N GLN A 304 42.14 42.47 16.42
CA GLN A 304 41.99 42.57 14.96
C GLN A 304 42.42 41.28 14.25
N ARG A 305 43.56 40.70 14.66
CA ARG A 305 44.06 39.41 14.13
C ARG A 305 43.10 38.27 14.44
N ARG A 306 42.61 38.15 15.68
CA ARG A 306 41.63 37.12 16.09
C ARG A 306 40.34 37.20 15.27
N HIS A 307 39.86 38.43 15.03
CA HIS A 307 38.65 38.65 14.24
C HIS A 307 38.83 38.30 12.77
N LEU A 308 39.94 38.69 12.14
CA LEU A 308 40.28 38.29 10.77
C LEU A 308 40.37 36.76 10.66
N GLN A 309 41.06 36.11 11.60
CA GLN A 309 41.18 34.66 11.67
C GLN A 309 39.81 33.97 11.79
N LEU A 310 38.89 34.49 12.61
CA LEU A 310 37.52 33.97 12.75
C LEU A 310 36.74 34.06 11.43
N ARG A 311 36.88 35.17 10.70
CA ARG A 311 36.25 35.38 9.40
C ARG A 311 36.81 34.47 8.32
N VAL A 312 38.13 34.30 8.26
CA VAL A 312 38.79 33.36 7.36
C VAL A 312 38.34 31.92 7.66
N HIS A 313 38.23 31.56 8.94
CA HIS A 313 37.72 30.26 9.35
C HIS A 313 36.27 30.03 8.93
N ALA A 314 35.40 31.03 9.06
CA ALA A 314 34.00 30.95 8.62
C ALA A 314 33.89 30.69 7.10
N LEU A 315 34.65 31.46 6.30
CA LEU A 315 34.69 31.33 4.85
C LEU A 315 35.15 29.93 4.44
N ARG A 316 36.25 29.45 5.02
CA ARG A 316 36.81 28.12 4.71
C ARG A 316 35.86 26.99 5.08
N GLU A 317 35.21 27.06 6.24
CA GLU A 317 34.28 26.02 6.67
C GLU A 317 33.01 26.00 5.81
N ASP A 318 32.50 27.16 5.39
CA ASP A 318 31.38 27.24 4.44
C ASP A 318 31.74 26.59 3.08
N LEU A 319 32.96 26.85 2.57
CA LEU A 319 33.46 26.20 1.36
C LEU A 319 33.67 24.68 1.57
N ARG A 320 34.19 24.26 2.72
CA ARG A 320 34.38 22.84 3.07
C ARG A 320 33.05 22.09 3.15
N ASP A 321 32.03 22.69 3.76
CA ASP A 321 30.69 22.12 3.84
C ASP A 321 30.07 21.94 2.44
N ALA A 322 30.30 22.88 1.53
CA ALA A 322 29.86 22.79 0.14
C ALA A 322 30.51 21.62 -0.62
N HIS A 323 31.70 21.17 -0.20
CA HIS A 323 32.49 20.09 -0.81
C HIS A 323 32.49 18.77 -0.04
N ARG A 324 31.68 18.64 1.02
CA ARG A 324 31.64 17.42 1.86
C ARG A 324 31.10 16.21 1.10
N ALA A 325 31.90 15.15 1.06
CA ALA A 325 31.65 13.93 0.30
C ALA A 325 30.39 13.15 0.73
N TRP A 326 30.19 13.01 2.04
CA TRP A 326 29.14 12.19 2.66
C TRP A 326 28.01 13.03 3.25
N SER A 327 27.55 14.01 2.48
CA SER A 327 26.27 14.65 2.76
C SER A 327 25.12 13.79 2.19
N LEU A 328 23.93 13.85 2.79
CA LEU A 328 22.73 13.15 2.28
C LEU A 328 22.42 13.49 0.81
N ASP A 329 22.84 14.68 0.36
CA ASP A 329 22.66 15.17 -1.01
C ASP A 329 23.92 15.00 -1.90
N LEU A 330 24.92 14.27 -1.39
CA LEU A 330 26.19 13.98 -2.07
C LEU A 330 26.85 15.23 -2.67
N ARG A 331 26.72 16.39 -2.02
CA ARG A 331 27.08 17.72 -2.57
C ARG A 331 28.54 17.80 -3.04
N GLY A 332 29.46 17.24 -2.26
CA GLY A 332 30.86 17.16 -2.67
C GLY A 332 31.11 16.28 -3.90
N ARG A 333 30.19 15.37 -4.27
CA ARG A 333 30.30 14.61 -5.53
C ARG A 333 29.71 15.40 -6.71
N LYS A 334 28.92 16.43 -6.43
CA LYS A 334 28.31 17.33 -7.43
C LYS A 334 29.21 18.52 -7.78
N ARG A 335 30.18 18.90 -6.92
CA ARG A 335 31.18 19.95 -7.14
C ARG A 335 32.59 19.36 -7.36
N PRO A 336 32.94 18.95 -8.59
CA PRO A 336 34.22 18.29 -8.87
C PRO A 336 35.44 19.22 -8.87
N THR A 337 35.29 20.54 -8.90
CA THR A 337 36.41 21.48 -9.02
C THR A 337 36.54 22.38 -7.78
N PRO A 338 37.77 22.65 -7.30
CA PRO A 338 37.96 23.52 -6.15
C PRO A 338 37.67 25.00 -6.50
N PRO A 339 37.14 25.81 -5.55
CA PRO A 339 37.06 27.26 -5.68
C PRO A 339 38.45 27.91 -5.73
N VAL A 340 38.65 28.87 -6.64
CA VAL A 340 39.92 29.60 -6.82
C VAL A 340 39.81 31.06 -6.38
N LEU A 341 40.67 31.53 -5.46
CA LEU A 341 40.83 32.93 -5.10
C LEU A 341 42.04 33.51 -5.82
N VAL A 342 41.84 34.59 -6.57
CA VAL A 342 42.90 35.29 -7.32
C VAL A 342 43.17 36.64 -6.67
N LEU A 343 44.42 36.86 -6.24
CA LEU A 343 44.92 38.09 -5.66
C LEU A 343 45.88 38.75 -6.68
N PRO A 344 45.43 39.74 -7.46
CA PRO A 344 46.18 40.21 -8.63
C PRO A 344 47.40 41.08 -8.32
N ASP A 345 47.50 41.70 -7.15
CA ASP A 345 48.69 42.42 -6.67
C ASP A 345 48.58 42.48 -5.15
N ALA A 346 49.34 41.66 -4.43
CA ALA A 346 49.28 41.58 -2.97
C ALA A 346 50.44 42.36 -2.36
N THR A 347 50.09 43.43 -1.65
CA THR A 347 51.03 44.32 -0.96
C THR A 347 50.63 44.46 0.52
N PRO A 348 51.52 44.95 1.38
CA PRO A 348 51.17 45.27 2.77
C PRO A 348 50.10 46.35 2.83
N ASP A 349 50.20 47.35 1.95
CA ASP A 349 49.30 48.50 1.92
C ASP A 349 47.87 48.08 1.63
N ASN A 350 47.64 47.12 0.74
CA ASN A 350 46.29 46.65 0.43
C ASN A 350 45.76 45.55 1.36
N GLY A 351 46.54 45.15 2.37
CA GLY A 351 46.15 44.15 3.37
C GLY A 351 46.12 42.70 2.87
N LEU A 352 46.47 42.43 1.61
CA LEU A 352 46.41 41.08 1.05
C LEU A 352 47.53 40.17 1.57
N ILE A 353 48.66 40.73 2.01
CA ILE A 353 49.71 39.99 2.73
C ILE A 353 49.18 39.47 4.08
N GLU A 354 48.40 40.26 4.82
CA GLU A 354 47.77 39.82 6.08
C GLU A 354 46.68 38.76 5.83
N LEU A 355 45.96 38.84 4.70
CA LEU A 355 45.02 37.80 4.30
C LEU A 355 45.72 36.45 4.02
N LEU A 356 46.84 36.45 3.30
CA LEU A 356 47.64 35.24 3.04
C LEU A 356 48.15 34.63 4.36
N ARG A 357 48.71 35.46 5.26
CA ARG A 357 49.11 35.02 6.60
C ARG A 357 47.95 34.38 7.37
N ALA A 358 46.80 35.04 7.43
CA ALA A 358 45.62 34.53 8.13
C ALA A 358 45.08 33.20 7.54
N ILE A 359 45.12 33.02 6.22
CA ILE A 359 44.73 31.75 5.58
C ILE A 359 45.70 30.63 5.99
N SER A 360 47.01 30.87 5.87
CA SER A 360 48.05 29.93 6.25
C SER A 360 48.01 29.57 7.76
N ASP A 361 47.76 30.55 8.63
CA ASP A 361 47.65 30.33 10.09
C ASP A 361 46.48 29.40 10.43
N ILE A 362 45.28 29.70 9.95
CA ILE A 362 44.10 28.87 10.25
C ILE A 362 44.25 27.47 9.66
N ARG A 363 44.93 27.33 8.52
CA ARG A 363 45.23 26.01 7.94
C ARG A 363 46.23 25.23 8.80
N SER A 364 47.17 25.91 9.43
CA SER A 364 48.15 25.31 10.34
C SER A 364 47.51 24.87 11.65
N ILE A 365 46.74 25.75 12.29
CA ILE A 365 46.13 25.48 13.60
C ILE A 365 45.13 24.32 13.54
N ARG A 366 44.36 24.17 12.45
CA ARG A 366 43.37 23.07 12.33
C ARG A 366 43.93 21.79 11.73
N SER A 367 45.07 21.85 11.02
CA SER A 367 45.59 20.72 10.21
C SER A 367 44.53 20.11 9.27
N GLU A 368 43.55 20.91 8.86
CA GLU A 368 42.35 20.49 8.15
C GLU A 368 42.44 20.90 6.67
N LEU A 369 42.29 19.94 5.76
CA LEU A 369 42.24 20.22 4.32
C LEU A 369 40.94 20.94 3.98
N ASP A 370 41.05 22.09 3.30
CA ASP A 370 39.91 22.85 2.77
C ASP A 370 40.00 22.93 1.23
N PRO A 371 38.87 23.19 0.55
CA PRO A 371 38.82 23.13 -0.90
C PRO A 371 39.24 24.45 -1.59
N LEU A 372 39.73 25.46 -0.86
CA LEU A 372 40.12 26.75 -1.45
C LEU A 372 41.53 26.69 -2.06
N LEU A 373 41.66 27.10 -3.31
CA LEU A 373 42.95 27.32 -3.95
C LEU A 373 43.20 28.82 -4.06
N VAL A 374 44.35 29.32 -3.59
CA VAL A 374 44.69 30.75 -3.68
C VAL A 374 45.83 30.94 -4.66
N ILE A 375 45.74 31.95 -5.53
CA ILE A 375 46.78 32.33 -6.48
C ILE A 375 46.99 33.84 -6.34
N ALA A 376 48.16 34.25 -5.89
CA ALA A 376 48.52 35.62 -5.60
C ALA A 376 49.75 36.05 -6.39
N ALA A 377 49.72 37.25 -6.97
CA ALA A 377 50.93 37.92 -7.43
C ALA A 377 51.43 38.81 -6.28
N VAL A 378 52.69 38.65 -5.89
CA VAL A 378 53.35 39.43 -4.83
C VAL A 378 54.57 40.09 -5.44
N ARG A 379 54.78 41.37 -5.13
CA ARG A 379 55.96 42.12 -5.61
C ARG A 379 57.23 41.50 -5.06
N HIS A 380 58.30 41.56 -5.83
CA HIS A 380 59.57 41.00 -5.38
C HIS A 380 60.04 41.62 -4.05
N GLU A 381 59.83 42.92 -3.84
CA GLU A 381 60.17 43.62 -2.59
C GLU A 381 59.40 43.11 -1.35
N ASP A 382 58.16 42.66 -1.55
CA ASP A 382 57.26 42.23 -0.49
C ASP A 382 57.35 40.72 -0.20
N ILE A 383 58.08 39.94 -1.01
CA ILE A 383 58.21 38.49 -0.81
C ILE A 383 58.82 38.15 0.55
N GLY A 384 59.74 38.99 1.03
CA GLY A 384 60.38 38.88 2.34
C GLY A 384 59.39 39.03 3.50
N LEU A 385 58.23 39.65 3.29
CA LEU A 385 57.18 39.74 4.30
C LEU A 385 56.42 38.42 4.47
N LEU A 386 56.56 37.50 3.53
CA LEU A 386 56.12 36.11 3.65
C LEU A 386 57.24 35.21 4.21
N GLU A 387 58.41 35.79 4.54
CA GLU A 387 59.51 35.16 5.26
C GLU A 387 59.56 35.65 6.71
N ARG A 388 59.53 34.73 7.67
CA ARG A 388 60.02 35.02 9.02
C ARG A 388 61.00 33.94 9.47
N SER A 389 62.13 33.90 8.75
CA SER A 389 63.36 33.20 9.11
C SER A 389 63.31 31.65 9.09
N TYR A 390 63.51 31.07 7.90
CA TYR A 390 64.49 29.99 7.70
C TYR A 390 64.87 29.94 6.22
N ALA A 391 66.13 30.25 5.91
CA ALA A 391 66.74 29.99 4.62
C ALA A 391 66.86 28.47 4.46
N ALA A 392 65.88 27.86 3.81
CA ALA A 392 66.12 26.63 3.08
C ALA A 392 66.42 27.00 1.62
N GLU A 393 67.61 27.53 1.37
CA GLU A 393 68.21 27.44 0.04
C GLU A 393 68.81 26.02 -0.13
N PRO A 394 68.80 25.41 -1.33
CA PRO A 394 67.88 25.58 -2.44
C PRO A 394 67.40 24.22 -3.01
N ALA A 395 66.08 24.06 -3.17
CA ALA A 395 65.60 23.37 -4.38
C ALA A 395 65.71 24.29 -5.63
N ALA A 396 66.10 25.56 -5.43
CA ALA A 396 66.35 26.53 -6.50
C ALA A 396 67.52 26.15 -7.42
N SER A 397 68.41 25.22 -7.04
CA SER A 397 69.47 24.71 -7.93
C SER A 397 68.94 23.94 -9.15
N HIS A 398 67.64 23.64 -9.22
CA HIS A 398 67.02 22.96 -10.36
C HIS A 398 66.27 23.89 -11.33
N LEU A 399 66.35 25.21 -11.17
CA LEU A 399 65.71 26.18 -12.07
C LEU A 399 66.64 26.74 -13.16
N HIS A 400 67.93 26.39 -13.16
CA HIS A 400 68.82 26.62 -14.30
C HIS A 400 68.64 25.50 -15.34
N GLY A 401 67.48 25.48 -15.98
CA GLY A 401 67.19 24.56 -17.07
C GLY A 401 65.84 24.86 -17.70
N SER A 402 65.76 24.78 -19.02
CA SER A 402 64.52 24.89 -19.78
C SER A 402 63.57 23.72 -19.43
N GLY A 403 62.83 23.82 -18.33
CA GLY A 403 61.84 22.83 -17.94
C GLY A 403 61.72 22.60 -16.44
N ALA A 404 61.25 23.59 -15.68
CA ALA A 404 60.83 23.37 -14.29
C ALA A 404 59.54 22.51 -14.26
N ASP A 405 59.63 21.29 -13.73
CA ASP A 405 58.48 20.39 -13.50
C ASP A 405 57.67 20.86 -12.28
N LEU A 406 56.73 21.81 -12.53
CA LEU A 406 55.79 22.34 -11.53
C LEU A 406 55.06 21.25 -10.72
N PRO A 407 54.60 20.13 -11.31
CA PRO A 407 54.10 18.97 -10.57
C PRO A 407 55.08 18.36 -9.55
N ALA A 408 56.35 18.16 -9.93
CA ALA A 408 57.37 17.65 -9.01
C ALA A 408 57.63 18.64 -7.86
N TRP A 409 57.55 19.93 -8.16
CA TRP A 409 57.69 20.98 -7.16
C TRP A 409 56.52 21.05 -6.17
N TYR A 410 55.30 20.96 -6.67
CA TYR A 410 54.12 20.82 -5.80
C TYR A 410 54.24 19.59 -4.88
N ALA A 411 54.75 18.46 -5.39
CA ALA A 411 54.95 17.25 -4.60
C ALA A 411 56.04 17.42 -3.51
N SER A 412 57.14 18.12 -3.80
CA SER A 412 58.20 18.39 -2.82
C SER A 412 57.72 19.35 -1.73
N TRP A 413 57.03 20.42 -2.10
CA TRP A 413 56.38 21.34 -1.16
C TRP A 413 55.38 20.62 -0.26
N ASN A 414 54.49 19.79 -0.83
CA ASN A 414 53.46 19.10 -0.06
C ASN A 414 54.05 18.10 0.96
N ARG A 415 55.25 17.55 0.70
CA ARG A 415 56.02 16.76 1.67
C ARG A 415 56.63 17.64 2.76
N ALA A 416 57.36 18.69 2.36
CA ALA A 416 58.05 19.60 3.28
C ALA A 416 57.08 20.31 4.24
N ARG A 417 55.88 20.66 3.73
CA ARG A 417 54.81 21.30 4.50
C ARG A 417 54.44 20.52 5.76
N ARG A 418 54.41 19.18 5.73
CA ARG A 418 54.05 18.37 6.91
C ARG A 418 55.08 18.51 8.03
N VAL A 419 56.34 18.77 7.68
CA VAL A 419 57.44 18.96 8.62
C VAL A 419 57.41 20.37 9.20
N SER A 420 57.10 21.38 8.39
CA SER A 420 57.03 22.80 8.79
C SER A 420 55.77 23.16 9.60
N GLN A 421 54.92 22.20 9.94
CA GLN A 421 53.73 22.36 10.79
C GLN A 421 53.97 22.00 12.28
N SER A 422 55.19 21.65 12.68
CA SER A 422 55.46 21.27 14.06
C SER A 422 55.28 22.45 15.03
N PRO A 423 54.75 22.24 16.25
CA PRO A 423 54.61 23.31 17.27
C PRO A 423 55.94 24.00 17.62
N SER A 424 57.06 23.29 17.43
CA SER A 424 58.43 23.83 17.61
C SER A 424 58.85 24.85 16.54
N LEU A 425 58.13 24.92 15.43
CA LEU A 425 58.32 25.86 14.31
C LEU A 425 57.14 26.83 14.16
N GLU A 426 56.19 26.80 15.11
CA GLU A 426 55.00 27.63 15.14
C GLU A 426 55.41 29.11 15.18
N GLY A 427 54.97 29.88 14.16
CA GLY A 427 55.31 31.30 14.00
C GLY A 427 56.58 31.62 13.20
N ARG A 428 57.35 30.63 12.70
CA ARG A 428 58.61 30.84 11.93
C ARG A 428 58.51 30.61 10.42
N THR A 429 57.44 29.98 9.92
CA THR A 429 57.23 29.80 8.46
C THR A 429 55.75 29.89 8.11
N LEU A 430 55.42 30.23 6.86
CA LEU A 430 54.05 30.11 6.32
C LEU A 430 53.94 28.78 5.54
N PRO A 431 53.60 27.66 6.19
CA PRO A 431 53.75 26.32 5.61
C PRO A 431 52.79 26.08 4.43
N TRP A 432 51.73 26.86 4.28
CA TRP A 432 50.75 26.70 3.22
C TRP A 432 51.02 27.54 1.97
N VAL A 433 52.04 28.40 2.00
CA VAL A 433 52.46 29.23 0.88
C VAL A 433 53.45 28.47 0.01
N LEU A 434 53.11 28.32 -1.27
CA LEU A 434 53.99 27.78 -2.31
C LEU A 434 54.45 28.94 -3.20
N ARG A 435 55.68 29.39 -2.95
CA ARG A 435 56.32 30.47 -3.70
C ARG A 435 56.79 29.95 -5.05
N VAL A 436 56.54 30.69 -6.11
CA VAL A 436 56.86 30.35 -7.51
C VAL A 436 57.60 31.53 -8.15
N PRO A 437 58.95 31.55 -8.21
CA PRO A 437 59.68 32.54 -8.98
C PRO A 437 59.42 32.27 -10.45
N LEU A 438 59.13 33.34 -11.17
CA LEU A 438 58.99 33.34 -12.60
C LEU A 438 60.26 34.00 -13.18
N PRO A 439 61.12 33.24 -13.88
CA PRO A 439 62.33 33.79 -14.49
C PRO A 439 61.98 34.91 -15.48
N GLU A 440 62.69 36.04 -15.42
CA GLU A 440 62.40 37.20 -16.26
C GLU A 440 62.47 36.88 -17.77
N GLY A 441 63.33 35.94 -18.17
CA GLY A 441 63.40 35.45 -19.54
C GLY A 441 62.14 34.73 -20.03
N LEU A 442 61.33 34.15 -19.14
CA LEU A 442 60.03 33.55 -19.49
C LEU A 442 58.87 34.55 -19.41
N LEU A 443 59.05 35.67 -18.70
CA LEU A 443 58.06 36.73 -18.53
C LEU A 443 58.09 37.75 -19.68
N THR A 444 59.25 37.94 -20.31
CA THR A 444 59.48 38.99 -21.34
C THR A 444 59.47 38.46 -22.78
N LEU A 445 59.55 37.14 -23.00
CA LEU A 445 59.43 36.54 -24.33
C LEU A 445 57.96 36.57 -24.81
N PRO A 446 57.65 37.20 -25.97
CA PRO A 446 56.36 37.01 -26.63
C PRO A 446 56.19 35.53 -26.97
N ASP A 447 55.01 34.97 -26.73
CA ASP A 447 54.70 33.59 -27.13
C ASP A 447 54.90 33.42 -28.65
N LEU A 448 56.01 32.78 -29.04
CA LEU A 448 56.36 32.51 -30.45
C LEU A 448 55.48 31.43 -31.10
N GLY A 449 54.41 30.97 -30.43
CA GLY A 449 53.48 29.98 -30.97
C GLY A 449 54.10 28.58 -31.16
N VAL A 450 55.30 28.35 -30.62
CA VAL A 450 55.99 27.05 -30.72
C VAL A 450 55.53 26.16 -29.57
N GLY A 451 54.46 25.42 -29.84
CA GLY A 451 53.94 24.36 -28.98
C GLY A 451 52.54 24.67 -28.48
N SER A 452 51.52 24.37 -29.29
CA SER A 452 50.14 24.37 -28.82
C SER A 452 50.04 23.52 -27.55
N PRO A 453 49.72 24.09 -26.37
CA PRO A 453 49.55 23.28 -25.16
C PRO A 453 48.46 22.25 -25.45
N ARG A 454 48.77 20.96 -25.23
CA ARG A 454 47.80 19.86 -25.24
C ARG A 454 46.53 20.39 -24.59
N ARG A 455 45.43 20.49 -25.35
CA ARG A 455 44.14 21.09 -24.92
C ARG A 455 43.83 20.72 -23.46
N SER A 456 44.28 21.54 -22.50
CA SER A 456 44.10 21.29 -21.08
C SER A 456 42.65 21.60 -20.80
N ARG A 457 41.89 20.55 -20.48
CA ARG A 457 40.44 20.66 -20.25
C ARG A 457 40.25 20.86 -18.76
N LEU A 458 40.40 22.10 -18.28
CA LEU A 458 39.79 22.54 -17.02
C LEU A 458 38.28 22.28 -17.12
N SER A 459 37.86 21.05 -16.82
CA SER A 459 36.53 20.54 -17.14
C SER A 459 35.66 20.61 -15.90
N THR A 460 34.64 21.46 -15.99
CA THR A 460 33.69 21.82 -14.92
C THR A 460 32.35 21.09 -15.05
N GLY A 461 32.31 20.03 -15.87
CA GLY A 461 31.08 19.33 -16.24
C GLY A 461 30.31 18.77 -15.04
N ARG A 462 29.00 19.05 -15.01
CA ARG A 462 28.07 18.44 -14.06
C ARG A 462 28.06 16.92 -14.29
N PRO A 463 28.27 16.09 -13.25
CA PRO A 463 28.20 14.63 -13.43
C PRO A 463 26.81 14.23 -13.91
N ARG A 464 26.73 13.41 -14.97
CA ARG A 464 25.44 13.04 -15.59
C ARG A 464 24.47 12.49 -14.54
N TRP A 465 24.91 11.59 -13.66
CA TRP A 465 24.13 10.95 -12.58
C TRP A 465 23.45 11.91 -11.59
N THR A 466 23.79 13.20 -11.57
CA THR A 466 23.09 14.19 -10.73
C THR A 466 21.62 14.38 -11.12
N TRP A 467 21.18 13.87 -12.27
CA TRP A 467 19.77 13.78 -12.65
C TRP A 467 18.95 12.86 -11.73
N LEU A 468 19.55 11.79 -11.18
CA LEU A 468 18.89 10.85 -10.25
C LEU A 468 18.45 11.54 -8.94
N TRP A 469 19.03 12.70 -8.63
CA TRP A 469 18.77 13.50 -7.43
C TRP A 469 17.97 14.77 -7.76
N SER A 470 17.18 14.71 -8.82
CA SER A 470 16.32 15.81 -9.27
C SER A 470 14.85 15.53 -8.94
N LEU A 471 14.06 16.60 -8.79
CA LEU A 471 12.61 16.48 -8.61
C LEU A 471 11.93 15.63 -9.71
N PRO A 472 12.29 15.75 -11.00
CA PRO A 472 11.75 14.86 -12.04
C PRO A 472 12.05 13.37 -11.83
N ALA A 473 13.26 13.00 -11.40
CA ALA A 473 13.60 11.60 -11.15
C ALA A 473 12.81 11.03 -9.97
N LEU A 474 12.62 11.82 -8.91
CA LEU A 474 11.77 11.44 -7.78
C LEU A 474 10.31 11.29 -8.20
N ALA A 475 9.78 12.23 -8.98
CA ALA A 475 8.42 12.18 -9.51
C ALA A 475 8.20 10.92 -10.37
N LEU A 476 9.19 10.56 -11.21
CA LEU A 476 9.15 9.36 -12.04
C LEU A 476 9.16 8.07 -11.19
N VAL A 477 9.97 8.00 -10.14
CA VAL A 477 9.99 6.82 -9.23
C VAL A 477 8.67 6.68 -8.48
N LEU A 478 8.12 7.78 -7.96
CA LEU A 478 6.81 7.77 -7.29
C LEU A 478 5.68 7.37 -8.25
N ALA A 479 5.69 7.90 -9.49
CA ALA A 479 4.72 7.53 -10.52
C ALA A 479 4.83 6.05 -10.90
N ALA A 480 6.04 5.53 -11.10
CA ALA A 480 6.27 4.12 -11.42
C ALA A 480 5.83 3.19 -10.27
N THR A 481 6.06 3.59 -9.02
CA THR A 481 5.66 2.83 -7.83
C THR A 481 4.14 2.84 -7.68
N GLY A 482 3.50 4.01 -7.83
CA GLY A 482 2.04 4.14 -7.82
C GLY A 482 1.38 3.31 -8.91
N LEU A 483 1.92 3.34 -10.14
CA LEU A 483 1.45 2.51 -11.25
C LEU A 483 1.63 1.01 -10.95
N GLY A 484 2.78 0.61 -10.42
CA GLY A 484 3.04 -0.79 -10.04
C GLY A 484 2.09 -1.31 -8.96
N LEU A 485 1.80 -0.48 -7.95
CA LEU A 485 0.81 -0.80 -6.91
C LEU A 485 -0.61 -0.88 -7.49
N GLY A 486 -1.00 0.07 -8.35
CA GLY A 486 -2.31 0.06 -9.02
C GLY A 486 -2.51 -1.17 -9.91
N VAL A 487 -1.50 -1.56 -10.69
CA VAL A 487 -1.56 -2.78 -11.53
C VAL A 487 -1.66 -4.04 -10.67
N ARG A 488 -0.91 -4.10 -9.56
CA ARG A 488 -0.98 -5.24 -8.63
C ARG A 488 -2.35 -5.34 -7.97
N ASP A 489 -2.89 -4.23 -7.48
CA ASP A 489 -4.21 -4.19 -6.86
C ASP A 489 -5.30 -4.59 -7.86
N HIS A 490 -5.29 -4.05 -9.08
CA HIS A 490 -6.23 -4.42 -10.14
C HIS A 490 -6.16 -5.93 -10.49
N ARG A 491 -4.95 -6.50 -10.53
CA ARG A 491 -4.76 -7.94 -10.77
C ARG A 491 -5.31 -8.79 -9.63
N LEU A 492 -5.16 -8.36 -8.38
CA LEU A 492 -5.71 -9.07 -7.23
C LEU A 492 -7.23 -8.94 -7.18
N ALA A 493 -7.77 -7.74 -7.41
CA ALA A 493 -9.20 -7.45 -7.42
C ALA A 493 -9.96 -8.19 -8.52
N SER A 494 -9.31 -8.49 -9.66
CA SER A 494 -9.88 -9.30 -10.74
C SER A 494 -9.87 -10.81 -10.44
N GLN A 495 -8.99 -11.28 -9.54
CA GLN A 495 -8.88 -12.71 -9.21
C GLN A 495 -9.62 -13.09 -7.93
N TYR A 496 -9.66 -12.21 -6.94
CA TYR A 496 -10.16 -12.44 -5.59
C TYR A 496 -11.34 -11.51 -5.27
N CYS A 497 -12.21 -11.93 -4.37
CA CYS A 497 -13.40 -11.14 -4.03
C CYS A 497 -13.12 -9.96 -3.10
N SER A 498 -12.02 -10.03 -2.35
CA SER A 498 -11.55 -8.97 -1.48
C SER A 498 -10.04 -8.84 -1.63
N SER A 499 -9.58 -7.64 -1.96
CA SER A 499 -8.17 -7.28 -2.02
C SER A 499 -7.95 -5.87 -1.47
N ASP A 500 -6.76 -5.65 -0.94
CA ASP A 500 -6.24 -4.36 -0.52
C ASP A 500 -4.71 -4.32 -0.82
N LEU A 501 -4.07 -3.18 -0.60
CA LEU A 501 -2.63 -2.98 -0.74
C LEU A 501 -1.79 -3.99 0.05
N ARG A 502 -2.32 -4.56 1.14
CA ARG A 502 -1.64 -5.59 1.96
C ARG A 502 -1.70 -6.99 1.35
N GLY A 503 -2.67 -7.28 0.49
CA GLY A 503 -2.89 -8.62 -0.07
C GLY A 503 -4.34 -8.87 -0.45
N ALA A 504 -4.67 -10.12 -0.76
CA ALA A 504 -6.03 -10.52 -1.11
C ALA A 504 -6.49 -11.71 -0.27
N ASN A 505 -7.79 -11.80 -0.03
CA ASN A 505 -8.39 -12.97 0.58
C ASN A 505 -8.39 -14.12 -0.44
N GLN A 506 -7.51 -15.10 -0.22
CA GLN A 506 -7.35 -16.25 -1.11
C GLN A 506 -8.41 -17.35 -0.92
N ASP A 507 -9.23 -17.23 0.12
CA ASP A 507 -10.31 -18.18 0.44
C ASP A 507 -11.51 -18.01 -0.51
N THR A 508 -11.53 -16.93 -1.29
CA THR A 508 -12.52 -16.66 -2.32
C THR A 508 -11.86 -16.44 -3.67
N ARG A 509 -12.62 -16.56 -4.76
CA ARG A 509 -12.15 -16.32 -6.12
C ARG A 509 -13.29 -15.73 -6.95
N ARG A 510 -12.94 -14.83 -7.87
CA ARG A 510 -13.85 -14.42 -8.94
C ARG A 510 -13.85 -15.49 -10.05
N VAL A 511 -15.03 -15.98 -10.38
CA VAL A 511 -15.25 -17.02 -11.40
C VAL A 511 -16.30 -16.51 -12.38
N GLU A 512 -16.12 -16.73 -13.67
CA GLU A 512 -17.11 -16.33 -14.68
C GLU A 512 -18.40 -17.15 -14.55
N THR A 513 -19.55 -16.47 -14.53
CA THR A 513 -20.85 -17.14 -14.43
C THR A 513 -21.19 -17.85 -15.75
N PRO A 514 -21.71 -19.09 -15.71
CA PRO A 514 -22.30 -19.72 -16.90
C PRO A 514 -23.37 -18.83 -17.53
N GLY A 515 -23.25 -18.55 -18.83
CA GLY A 515 -24.19 -17.68 -19.55
C GLY A 515 -23.84 -16.19 -19.61
N GLY A 516 -22.64 -15.78 -19.17
CA GLY A 516 -22.06 -14.47 -19.51
C GLY A 516 -22.56 -13.27 -18.70
N LYS A 517 -23.14 -13.49 -17.50
CA LYS A 517 -23.62 -12.43 -16.59
C LYS A 517 -22.51 -11.73 -15.78
N GLY A 518 -21.24 -11.96 -16.13
CA GLY A 518 -20.05 -11.44 -15.45
C GLY A 518 -19.52 -12.35 -14.34
N PRO A 519 -18.42 -11.94 -13.66
CA PRO A 519 -17.77 -12.76 -12.64
C PRO A 519 -18.53 -12.73 -11.31
N GLU A 520 -18.73 -13.90 -10.73
CA GLU A 520 -19.31 -14.11 -9.40
C GLU A 520 -18.24 -14.47 -8.37
N CYS A 521 -18.61 -14.33 -7.08
CA CYS A 521 -17.70 -14.54 -5.96
C CYS A 521 -17.90 -15.90 -5.29
N VAL A 522 -16.94 -16.81 -5.49
CA VAL A 522 -17.03 -18.23 -5.10
C VAL A 522 -15.95 -18.56 -4.06
N GLY A 523 -16.27 -19.39 -3.07
CA GLY A 523 -15.32 -19.82 -2.04
C GLY A 523 -15.87 -19.65 -0.62
N VAL A 524 -15.00 -19.44 0.37
CA VAL A 524 -15.38 -19.36 1.79
C VAL A 524 -15.31 -17.91 2.28
N ALA A 525 -16.38 -17.43 2.93
CA ALA A 525 -16.44 -16.14 3.58
C ALA A 525 -15.57 -16.14 4.85
N THR A 526 -14.31 -15.74 4.68
CA THR A 526 -13.39 -15.44 5.78
C THR A 526 -13.05 -13.94 5.77
N GLY A 527 -12.60 -13.41 6.91
CA GLY A 527 -12.39 -11.97 7.05
C GLY A 527 -13.67 -11.17 6.82
N GLY A 528 -13.58 -10.02 6.13
CA GLY A 528 -14.71 -9.15 5.82
C GLY A 528 -15.53 -9.50 4.57
N VAL A 529 -15.39 -10.73 4.03
CA VAL A 529 -16.12 -11.13 2.82
C VAL A 529 -17.58 -11.46 3.15
N THR A 530 -18.50 -10.96 2.34
CA THR A 530 -19.95 -11.25 2.42
C THR A 530 -20.48 -11.50 1.02
N PHE A 531 -21.24 -12.58 0.82
CA PHE A 531 -21.85 -12.90 -0.47
C PHE A 531 -23.16 -12.13 -0.69
N PRO A 532 -23.62 -11.90 -1.94
CA PRO A 532 -24.81 -11.11 -2.22
C PRO A 532 -26.12 -11.62 -1.57
N VAL A 533 -26.31 -12.93 -1.50
CA VAL A 533 -27.53 -13.54 -0.94
C VAL A 533 -27.48 -13.53 0.59
N ALA A 534 -28.58 -13.17 1.26
CA ALA A 534 -28.71 -13.26 2.72
C ALA A 534 -27.69 -12.42 3.51
N ARG A 535 -27.32 -11.21 3.05
CA ARG A 535 -26.28 -10.37 3.68
C ARG A 535 -26.52 -10.12 5.18
N GLN A 536 -27.74 -9.81 5.58
CA GLN A 536 -28.10 -9.58 6.99
C GLN A 536 -27.95 -10.86 7.83
N LEU A 537 -28.31 -12.01 7.30
CA LEU A 537 -28.14 -13.30 7.98
C LEU A 537 -26.65 -13.71 8.08
N GLN A 538 -25.85 -13.43 7.05
CA GLN A 538 -24.41 -13.63 7.11
C GLN A 538 -23.75 -12.72 8.17
N GLU A 539 -24.29 -11.51 8.39
CA GLU A 539 -23.86 -10.64 9.48
C GLU A 539 -24.14 -11.28 10.84
N LEU A 540 -25.36 -11.76 11.08
CA LEU A 540 -25.70 -12.47 12.32
C LEU A 540 -24.76 -13.65 12.58
N ILE A 541 -24.44 -14.44 11.55
CA ILE A 541 -23.48 -15.56 11.67
C ILE A 541 -22.08 -15.06 12.06
N ARG A 542 -21.62 -13.93 11.48
CA ARG A 542 -20.31 -13.35 11.80
C ARG A 542 -20.27 -12.80 13.23
N GLU A 543 -21.34 -12.16 13.69
CA GLU A 543 -21.50 -11.72 15.08
C GLU A 543 -21.48 -12.91 16.05
N GLU A 544 -22.24 -13.97 15.73
CA GLU A 544 -22.32 -15.19 16.52
C GLU A 544 -20.96 -15.90 16.60
N ASN A 545 -20.21 -15.92 15.49
CA ASN A 545 -18.84 -16.44 15.43
C ASN A 545 -17.87 -15.61 16.28
N ALA A 546 -17.98 -14.29 16.24
CA ALA A 546 -17.13 -13.38 17.01
C ALA A 546 -17.40 -13.48 18.52
N ALA A 547 -18.65 -13.72 18.90
CA ALA A 547 -19.09 -13.85 20.30
C ALA A 547 -18.57 -15.13 21.00
N ILE A 548 -18.04 -16.11 20.27
CA ILE A 548 -17.48 -17.36 20.84
C ILE A 548 -16.32 -17.07 21.81
N GLY A 549 -15.48 -16.08 21.48
CA GLY A 549 -14.32 -15.69 22.28
C GLY A 549 -13.36 -16.86 22.55
N ASN A 550 -13.06 -17.11 23.83
CA ASN A 550 -12.17 -18.19 24.29
C ASN A 550 -12.91 -19.52 24.59
N SER A 551 -14.21 -19.61 24.28
CA SER A 551 -14.97 -20.85 24.50
C SER A 551 -14.43 -21.98 23.62
N SER A 552 -14.57 -23.23 24.07
CA SER A 552 -14.29 -24.37 23.18
C SER A 552 -15.29 -24.39 22.03
N TYR A 553 -14.85 -24.65 20.80
CA TYR A 553 -15.74 -24.68 19.64
C TYR A 553 -15.33 -25.70 18.58
N VAL A 554 -16.28 -26.06 17.75
CA VAL A 554 -16.07 -26.75 16.46
C VAL A 554 -16.54 -25.87 15.32
N THR A 555 -15.97 -26.07 14.13
CA THR A 555 -16.34 -25.30 12.95
C THR A 555 -16.98 -26.18 11.89
N LEU A 556 -18.18 -25.80 11.47
CA LEU A 556 -18.85 -26.37 10.32
C LEU A 556 -18.81 -25.35 9.17
N VAL A 557 -18.76 -25.84 7.94
CA VAL A 557 -18.89 -25.00 6.76
C VAL A 557 -20.26 -25.24 6.14
N TYR A 558 -21.11 -24.21 6.10
CA TYR A 558 -22.30 -24.24 5.24
C TYR A 558 -21.87 -23.99 3.78
N ALA A 559 -22.28 -24.87 2.88
CA ALA A 559 -21.97 -24.78 1.45
C ALA A 559 -23.25 -24.72 0.63
N GLY A 560 -23.50 -23.57 -0.03
CA GLY A 560 -24.74 -23.35 -0.78
C GLY A 560 -24.65 -22.28 -1.88
N PRO A 561 -25.74 -22.08 -2.65
CA PRO A 561 -25.79 -21.11 -3.74
C PRO A 561 -26.09 -19.71 -3.20
N LEU A 562 -25.04 -18.92 -2.98
CA LEU A 562 -25.11 -17.56 -2.42
C LEU A 562 -24.73 -16.46 -3.42
N SER A 563 -24.68 -16.81 -4.71
CA SER A 563 -24.66 -15.86 -5.83
C SER A 563 -26.05 -15.73 -6.46
N GLY A 564 -26.42 -14.50 -6.82
CA GLY A 564 -27.63 -14.17 -7.57
C GLY A 564 -27.69 -12.66 -7.83
N PRO A 565 -28.64 -12.16 -8.62
CA PRO A 565 -28.82 -10.72 -8.79
C PRO A 565 -29.05 -10.07 -7.41
N ASP A 566 -28.20 -9.11 -7.06
CA ASP A 566 -28.39 -8.17 -5.93
C ASP A 566 -29.39 -7.12 -6.40
N PRO A 567 -30.68 -7.16 -6.00
CA PRO A 567 -31.64 -6.17 -6.45
C PRO A 567 -31.50 -4.97 -5.54
N GLU A 568 -31.05 -3.85 -6.09
CA GLU A 568 -31.36 -2.52 -5.54
C GLU A 568 -32.90 -2.34 -5.50
N GLY A 569 -33.56 -2.88 -4.47
CA GLY A 569 -34.88 -2.47 -4.03
C GLY A 569 -36.10 -3.04 -4.77
N LYS A 570 -36.03 -4.25 -5.34
CA LYS A 570 -37.25 -5.03 -5.67
C LYS A 570 -37.23 -6.39 -4.98
N ASN A 571 -38.12 -6.52 -3.99
CA ASN A 571 -38.38 -7.73 -3.22
C ASN A 571 -38.81 -8.87 -4.17
N ASP A 572 -37.90 -9.79 -4.43
CA ASP A 572 -38.24 -11.23 -4.45
C ASP A 572 -37.23 -11.99 -3.54
N ASP A 573 -36.90 -11.33 -2.42
CA ASP A 573 -35.89 -11.68 -1.42
C ASP A 573 -36.22 -12.91 -0.53
N GLN A 574 -37.12 -13.83 -0.94
CA GLN A 574 -37.60 -14.85 0.01
C GLN A 574 -37.59 -16.32 -0.42
N LEU A 575 -37.10 -16.70 -1.61
CA LEU A 575 -36.95 -18.13 -1.96
C LEU A 575 -35.71 -18.40 -2.81
N VAL A 576 -34.56 -17.83 -2.46
CA VAL A 576 -33.29 -18.41 -2.92
C VAL A 576 -33.00 -19.58 -1.99
N LYS A 577 -32.96 -20.81 -2.51
CA LYS A 577 -32.62 -22.04 -1.76
C LYS A 577 -31.47 -21.85 -0.75
N GLY A 578 -30.45 -21.04 -1.12
CA GLY A 578 -29.34 -20.69 -0.24
C GLY A 578 -29.71 -19.88 1.01
N PHE A 579 -30.71 -19.00 0.96
CA PHE A 579 -31.20 -18.24 2.13
C PHE A 579 -31.86 -19.18 3.15
N GLU A 580 -32.76 -20.06 2.71
CA GLU A 580 -33.54 -20.92 3.61
C GLU A 580 -32.69 -21.99 4.29
N GLU A 581 -31.75 -22.56 3.52
CA GLU A 581 -30.73 -23.44 4.06
C GLU A 581 -29.86 -22.70 5.09
N LEU A 582 -29.31 -21.53 4.75
CA LEU A 582 -28.48 -20.74 5.67
C LEU A 582 -29.25 -20.36 6.94
N ARG A 583 -30.55 -20.06 6.81
CA ARG A 583 -31.45 -19.78 7.94
C ARG A 583 -31.55 -20.97 8.88
N GLY A 584 -31.73 -22.18 8.34
CA GLY A 584 -31.72 -23.41 9.14
C GLY A 584 -30.41 -23.63 9.90
N ALA A 585 -29.28 -23.43 9.22
CA ALA A 585 -27.95 -23.55 9.82
C ALA A 585 -27.72 -22.52 10.94
N TYR A 586 -28.15 -21.26 10.74
CA TYR A 586 -28.07 -20.22 11.76
C TYR A 586 -28.91 -20.55 13.00
N ILE A 587 -30.14 -21.03 12.83
CA ILE A 587 -31.00 -21.41 13.98
C ILE A 587 -30.31 -22.48 14.84
N ALA A 588 -29.67 -23.46 14.22
CA ALA A 588 -28.89 -24.47 14.94
C ALA A 588 -27.66 -23.86 15.63
N GLN A 589 -26.93 -22.96 14.95
CA GLN A 589 -25.78 -22.24 15.52
C GLN A 589 -26.19 -21.46 16.77
N HIS A 590 -27.18 -20.58 16.63
CA HIS A 590 -27.64 -19.70 17.69
C HIS A 590 -28.07 -20.48 18.93
N ALA A 591 -28.89 -21.52 18.72
CA ALA A 591 -29.40 -22.33 19.82
C ALA A 591 -28.31 -23.14 20.54
N ASN A 592 -27.32 -23.67 19.81
CA ASN A 592 -26.20 -24.39 20.41
C ASN A 592 -25.23 -23.44 21.12
N ASN A 593 -24.98 -22.26 20.56
CA ASN A 593 -24.13 -21.26 21.19
C ASN A 593 -24.72 -20.71 22.48
N ALA A 594 -26.05 -20.61 22.57
CA ALA A 594 -26.74 -20.21 23.79
C ALA A 594 -26.70 -21.28 24.90
N SER A 595 -26.70 -22.57 24.56
CA SER A 595 -26.99 -23.64 25.53
C SER A 595 -25.89 -24.68 25.75
N GLN A 596 -24.93 -24.82 24.83
CA GLN A 596 -23.93 -25.88 24.88
C GLN A 596 -22.56 -25.38 25.35
N PRO A 597 -21.76 -26.24 26.02
CA PRO A 597 -20.41 -25.89 26.45
C PRO A 597 -19.43 -25.74 25.27
N VAL A 598 -19.58 -26.57 24.23
CA VAL A 598 -18.82 -26.45 22.98
C VAL A 598 -19.63 -25.64 21.98
N LYS A 599 -19.14 -24.47 21.58
CA LYS A 599 -19.81 -23.58 20.64
C LYS A 599 -19.69 -24.09 19.21
N LEU A 600 -20.63 -23.68 18.37
CA LEU A 600 -20.65 -23.89 16.93
C LEU A 600 -20.20 -22.59 16.24
N ARG A 601 -19.05 -22.65 15.57
CA ARG A 601 -18.63 -21.65 14.60
C ARG A 601 -19.10 -22.08 13.21
N LEU A 602 -19.79 -21.21 12.49
CA LEU A 602 -20.31 -21.51 11.15
C LEU A 602 -19.60 -20.64 10.12
N LEU A 603 -18.86 -21.25 9.21
CA LEU A 603 -18.31 -20.55 8.04
C LEU A 603 -19.25 -20.72 6.86
N VAL A 604 -19.42 -19.66 6.09
CA VAL A 604 -20.32 -19.65 4.93
C VAL A 604 -19.49 -19.82 3.65
N ALA A 605 -19.87 -20.74 2.78
CA ALA A 605 -19.22 -20.99 1.51
C ALA A 605 -20.22 -20.92 0.35
N ASN A 606 -19.83 -20.18 -0.70
CA ASN A 606 -20.64 -20.00 -1.89
C ASN A 606 -20.14 -20.87 -3.03
N GLY A 607 -21.04 -21.71 -3.57
CA GLY A 607 -20.84 -22.55 -4.74
C GLY A 607 -21.12 -21.86 -6.07
N GLY A 608 -21.46 -20.56 -6.06
CA GLY A 608 -21.87 -19.83 -7.24
C GLY A 608 -23.37 -19.94 -7.52
N THR A 609 -23.83 -19.29 -8.59
CA THR A 609 -25.23 -19.34 -9.02
C THR A 609 -25.59 -20.78 -9.31
N ASP A 610 -26.67 -21.24 -8.68
CA ASP A 610 -27.17 -22.61 -8.82
C ASP A 610 -26.16 -23.72 -8.46
N MET A 611 -25.11 -23.40 -7.69
CA MET A 611 -23.98 -24.29 -7.38
C MET A 611 -23.09 -24.63 -8.60
N ALA A 612 -23.15 -23.87 -9.69
CA ALA A 612 -22.40 -24.18 -10.91
C ALA A 612 -20.86 -24.15 -10.75
N SER A 613 -20.36 -23.48 -9.70
CA SER A 613 -18.94 -23.34 -9.39
C SER A 613 -18.53 -24.17 -8.15
N GLN A 614 -19.30 -25.21 -7.79
CA GLN A 614 -19.09 -25.97 -6.56
C GLN A 614 -17.73 -26.68 -6.47
N ALA A 615 -17.15 -27.16 -7.57
CA ALA A 615 -15.79 -27.71 -7.57
C ALA A 615 -14.73 -26.67 -7.14
N THR A 616 -14.93 -25.39 -7.48
CA THR A 616 -14.04 -24.30 -7.02
C THR A 616 -14.26 -24.03 -5.54
N MET A 617 -15.51 -23.97 -5.08
CA MET A 617 -15.86 -23.81 -3.67
C MET A 617 -15.23 -24.92 -2.81
N ALA A 618 -15.35 -26.18 -3.20
CA ALA A 618 -14.80 -27.32 -2.46
C ALA A 618 -13.28 -27.21 -2.27
N LYS A 619 -12.54 -26.81 -3.33
CA LYS A 619 -11.09 -26.57 -3.23
C LYS A 619 -10.76 -25.47 -2.22
N ARG A 620 -11.54 -24.39 -2.18
CA ARG A 620 -11.37 -23.31 -1.19
C ARG A 620 -11.69 -23.78 0.24
N ILE A 621 -12.74 -24.58 0.42
CA ILE A 621 -13.06 -25.21 1.71
C ILE A 621 -11.86 -26.04 2.21
N VAL A 622 -11.27 -26.88 1.35
CA VAL A 622 -10.10 -27.69 1.70
C VAL A 622 -8.89 -26.83 2.06
N GLU A 623 -8.63 -25.76 1.31
CA GLU A 623 -7.52 -24.83 1.60
C GLU A 623 -7.68 -24.16 2.97
N VAL A 624 -8.90 -23.70 3.31
CA VAL A 624 -9.20 -23.12 4.62
C VAL A 624 -9.07 -24.19 5.71
N ALA A 625 -9.64 -25.38 5.50
CA ALA A 625 -9.54 -26.49 6.45
C ALA A 625 -8.09 -26.93 6.71
N ARG A 626 -7.19 -26.86 5.73
CA ARG A 626 -5.76 -27.14 5.96
C ARG A 626 -5.12 -26.17 6.96
N ARG A 627 -5.54 -24.90 6.96
CA ARG A 627 -5.08 -23.87 7.90
C ARG A 627 -5.83 -23.92 9.23
N ASP A 628 -7.11 -24.25 9.19
CA ASP A 628 -8.00 -24.27 10.35
C ASP A 628 -8.45 -25.69 10.70
N ARG A 629 -7.80 -26.26 11.72
CA ARG A 629 -8.05 -27.63 12.19
C ARG A 629 -9.37 -27.78 12.94
N THR A 630 -10.03 -26.69 13.32
CA THR A 630 -11.37 -26.75 13.95
C THR A 630 -12.48 -27.02 12.94
N ILE A 631 -12.20 -26.90 11.63
CA ILE A 631 -13.14 -27.30 10.58
C ILE A 631 -13.22 -28.82 10.55
N VAL A 632 -14.40 -29.35 10.85
CA VAL A 632 -14.63 -30.80 11.03
C VAL A 632 -15.56 -31.43 10.00
N GLY A 633 -16.27 -30.61 9.21
CA GLY A 633 -17.13 -31.11 8.14
C GLY A 633 -17.91 -29.99 7.46
N VAL A 634 -18.68 -30.39 6.45
CA VAL A 634 -19.48 -29.50 5.60
C VAL A 634 -20.95 -29.87 5.76
N VAL A 635 -21.81 -28.86 5.78
CA VAL A 635 -23.26 -29.02 5.72
C VAL A 635 -23.80 -28.32 4.47
N GLY A 636 -24.80 -28.90 3.82
CA GLY A 636 -25.36 -28.36 2.57
C GLY A 636 -24.94 -29.17 1.34
N ILE A 637 -24.42 -28.52 0.30
CA ILE A 637 -24.24 -29.10 -1.05
C ILE A 637 -25.60 -29.60 -1.58
N GLY A 638 -26.58 -28.68 -1.57
CA GLY A 638 -27.99 -29.01 -1.77
C GLY A 638 -28.39 -29.35 -3.20
N ARG A 639 -27.51 -29.21 -4.20
CA ARG A 639 -27.81 -29.55 -5.60
C ARG A 639 -26.92 -30.65 -6.13
N ASP A 640 -27.52 -31.58 -6.87
CA ASP A 640 -26.80 -32.61 -7.61
C ASP A 640 -26.45 -32.14 -9.02
N MET A 641 -25.19 -31.74 -9.21
CA MET A 641 -24.65 -31.34 -10.51
C MET A 641 -23.70 -32.40 -11.04
N THR A 642 -23.29 -32.26 -12.30
CA THR A 642 -22.35 -33.19 -12.94
C THR A 642 -21.00 -33.34 -12.24
N ASP A 643 -20.53 -32.31 -11.53
CA ASP A 643 -19.26 -32.27 -10.80
C ASP A 643 -19.40 -32.59 -9.29
N THR A 644 -20.61 -32.92 -8.80
CA THR A 644 -20.82 -33.29 -7.38
C THR A 644 -19.94 -34.46 -6.95
N ASP A 645 -19.69 -35.43 -7.84
CA ASP A 645 -18.79 -36.56 -7.56
C ASP A 645 -17.36 -36.09 -7.24
N GLN A 646 -16.83 -35.19 -8.07
CA GLN A 646 -15.51 -34.60 -7.87
C GLN A 646 -15.46 -33.76 -6.57
N VAL A 647 -16.53 -33.04 -6.25
CA VAL A 647 -16.64 -32.26 -5.01
C VAL A 647 -16.56 -33.17 -3.80
N LEU A 648 -17.34 -34.24 -3.77
CA LEU A 648 -17.35 -35.19 -2.65
C LEU A 648 -16.00 -35.88 -2.50
N GLU A 649 -15.35 -36.26 -3.60
CA GLU A 649 -14.00 -36.84 -3.59
C GLU A 649 -12.97 -35.85 -3.02
N THR A 650 -13.01 -34.58 -3.47
CA THR A 650 -12.11 -33.52 -2.97
C THR A 650 -12.26 -33.31 -1.45
N LEU A 651 -13.48 -33.36 -0.93
CA LEU A 651 -13.75 -33.24 0.50
C LEU A 651 -13.38 -34.52 1.27
N ARG A 652 -13.58 -35.70 0.67
CA ARG A 652 -13.20 -37.01 1.22
C ARG A 652 -11.69 -37.07 1.46
N GLU A 653 -10.88 -36.68 0.48
CA GLU A 653 -9.42 -36.61 0.58
C GLU A 653 -8.93 -35.65 1.68
N ALA A 654 -9.74 -34.65 2.04
CA ALA A 654 -9.45 -33.70 3.11
C ALA A 654 -10.00 -34.13 4.49
N GLU A 655 -10.55 -35.34 4.58
CA GLU A 655 -11.20 -35.91 5.76
C GLU A 655 -12.45 -35.12 6.22
N LEU A 656 -13.15 -34.50 5.26
CA LEU A 656 -14.34 -33.70 5.54
C LEU A 656 -15.62 -34.47 5.15
N PRO A 657 -16.41 -34.96 6.13
CA PRO A 657 -17.74 -35.48 5.84
C PRO A 657 -18.70 -34.35 5.45
N VAL A 658 -19.68 -34.71 4.63
CA VAL A 658 -20.76 -33.83 4.15
C VAL A 658 -22.08 -34.33 4.70
N VAL A 659 -22.78 -33.49 5.45
CA VAL A 659 -24.17 -33.77 5.87
C VAL A 659 -25.10 -32.86 5.06
N SER A 660 -25.80 -33.45 4.10
CA SER A 660 -26.68 -32.71 3.20
C SER A 660 -28.14 -32.76 3.67
N GLY A 661 -28.75 -31.59 3.77
CA GLY A 661 -30.16 -31.45 4.10
C GLY A 661 -31.07 -31.74 2.90
N THR A 662 -30.67 -31.34 1.69
CA THR A 662 -31.63 -31.03 0.60
C THR A 662 -31.28 -31.71 -0.73
N ASN A 663 -30.15 -32.42 -0.81
CA ASN A 663 -29.76 -33.14 -2.02
C ASN A 663 -30.28 -34.59 -1.98
N SER A 664 -31.13 -34.91 -2.97
CA SER A 664 -31.90 -36.16 -3.05
C SER A 664 -31.34 -37.18 -4.04
N GLY A 665 -30.18 -36.94 -4.68
CA GLY A 665 -29.64 -37.90 -5.65
C GLY A 665 -29.41 -39.29 -5.02
N THR A 666 -29.97 -40.36 -5.60
CA THR A 666 -29.92 -41.70 -4.99
C THR A 666 -28.51 -42.27 -4.98
N TRP A 667 -27.74 -42.01 -6.04
CA TRP A 667 -26.36 -42.49 -6.21
C TRP A 667 -25.38 -41.91 -5.17
N LEU A 668 -25.77 -40.85 -4.46
CA LEU A 668 -24.94 -40.23 -3.42
C LEU A 668 -24.81 -41.13 -2.19
N LEU A 669 -25.72 -42.10 -2.00
CA LEU A 669 -25.63 -43.11 -0.94
C LEU A 669 -24.39 -44.00 -1.05
N ASP A 670 -23.81 -44.13 -2.25
CA ASP A 670 -22.59 -44.90 -2.48
C ASP A 670 -21.33 -44.16 -1.98
N LYS A 671 -21.46 -42.90 -1.56
CA LYS A 671 -20.33 -42.05 -1.15
C LYS A 671 -20.08 -42.14 0.36
N PRO A 672 -18.89 -42.62 0.80
CA PRO A 672 -18.64 -42.90 2.22
C PRO A 672 -18.56 -41.65 3.11
N ASN A 673 -18.35 -40.48 2.51
CA ASN A 673 -18.30 -39.19 3.21
C ASN A 673 -19.59 -38.37 3.07
N PHE A 674 -20.65 -38.94 2.50
CA PHE A 674 -21.91 -38.24 2.29
C PHE A 674 -23.04 -38.82 3.15
N PHE A 675 -23.73 -37.94 3.86
CA PHE A 675 -24.79 -38.29 4.81
C PHE A 675 -26.03 -37.48 4.46
N ASN A 676 -27.04 -38.10 3.85
CA ASN A 676 -28.24 -37.40 3.40
C ASN A 676 -29.37 -37.45 4.42
N LEU A 677 -30.07 -36.31 4.58
CA LEU A 677 -31.33 -36.24 5.30
C LEU A 677 -32.52 -36.20 4.35
N ALA A 678 -32.36 -35.58 3.17
CA ALA A 678 -33.33 -35.61 2.09
C ALA A 678 -33.62 -37.04 1.63
N ALA A 679 -34.90 -37.33 1.41
CA ALA A 679 -35.30 -38.61 0.82
C ALA A 679 -34.76 -38.74 -0.61
N THR A 680 -34.23 -39.91 -0.95
CA THR A 680 -33.66 -40.10 -2.29
C THR A 680 -34.72 -40.03 -3.38
N ASP A 681 -34.35 -39.59 -4.58
CA ASP A 681 -35.25 -39.47 -5.73
C ASP A 681 -35.96 -40.80 -6.02
N GLN A 682 -35.25 -41.92 -5.95
CA GLN A 682 -35.85 -43.25 -6.08
C GLN A 682 -36.90 -43.51 -4.99
N TRP A 683 -36.60 -43.18 -3.73
CA TRP A 683 -37.52 -43.40 -2.62
C TRP A 683 -38.76 -42.49 -2.73
N GLN A 684 -38.56 -41.23 -3.12
CA GLN A 684 -39.61 -40.25 -3.40
C GLN A 684 -40.59 -40.78 -4.46
N VAL A 685 -40.08 -41.22 -5.61
CA VAL A 685 -40.91 -41.76 -6.70
C VAL A 685 -41.67 -43.02 -6.26
N ARG A 686 -41.05 -43.89 -5.44
CA ARG A 686 -41.73 -45.06 -4.86
C ARG A 686 -42.97 -44.65 -4.04
N GLN A 687 -42.94 -43.51 -3.34
CA GLN A 687 -44.10 -43.02 -2.59
C GLN A 687 -45.19 -42.45 -3.52
N LEU A 688 -44.80 -41.75 -4.59
CA LEU A 688 -45.75 -41.22 -5.60
C LEU A 688 -46.49 -42.33 -6.34
N ARG A 689 -45.96 -43.55 -6.37
CA ARG A 689 -46.64 -44.72 -6.94
C ARG A 689 -48.04 -44.92 -6.34
N LEU A 690 -48.24 -44.62 -5.06
CA LEU A 690 -49.55 -44.73 -4.39
C LEU A 690 -50.60 -43.79 -5.00
N LEU A 691 -50.20 -42.60 -5.43
CA LEU A 691 -51.09 -41.66 -6.11
C LEU A 691 -51.31 -42.07 -7.56
N ALA A 692 -50.24 -42.50 -8.24
CA ALA A 692 -50.33 -42.98 -9.62
C ALA A 692 -51.31 -44.16 -9.75
N ASP A 693 -51.32 -45.11 -8.80
CA ASP A 693 -52.28 -46.22 -8.82
C ASP A 693 -53.74 -45.76 -8.65
N GLN A 694 -54.00 -44.78 -7.78
CA GLN A 694 -55.35 -44.23 -7.60
C GLN A 694 -55.82 -43.40 -8.80
N LEU A 695 -54.87 -42.87 -9.58
CA LEU A 695 -55.13 -42.04 -10.77
C LEU A 695 -55.31 -42.85 -12.05
N ARG A 696 -55.41 -44.18 -12.01
CA ARG A 696 -55.63 -45.03 -13.20
C ARG A 696 -57.01 -44.82 -13.81
N VAL A 697 -57.22 -45.32 -15.02
CA VAL A 697 -58.57 -45.51 -15.57
C VAL A 697 -59.30 -46.57 -14.72
N PRO A 698 -60.53 -46.32 -14.24
CA PRO A 698 -61.25 -47.27 -13.41
C PRO A 698 -61.38 -48.66 -14.06
N GLY A 699 -61.13 -49.72 -13.29
CA GLY A 699 -61.25 -51.12 -13.74
C GLY A 699 -60.05 -51.66 -14.55
N THR A 700 -59.00 -50.85 -14.78
CA THR A 700 -57.87 -51.23 -15.64
C THR A 700 -56.65 -51.70 -14.84
N HIS A 701 -56.20 -52.93 -15.07
CA HIS A 701 -55.10 -53.56 -14.32
C HIS A 701 -53.97 -54.12 -15.22
N GLY A 702 -54.17 -54.14 -16.54
CA GLY A 702 -53.18 -54.64 -17.50
C GLY A 702 -52.17 -53.57 -17.94
N TYR A 703 -51.05 -54.02 -18.52
CA TYR A 703 -50.04 -53.14 -19.10
C TYR A 703 -50.63 -52.23 -20.19
N GLY A 704 -50.33 -50.93 -20.13
CA GLY A 704 -50.83 -49.92 -21.06
C GLY A 704 -52.32 -49.58 -20.92
N THR A 705 -53.03 -50.19 -19.96
CA THR A 705 -54.49 -50.00 -19.79
C THR A 705 -54.83 -48.89 -18.80
N ALA A 706 -53.87 -48.43 -17.97
CA ALA A 706 -54.11 -47.39 -16.95
C ALA A 706 -54.38 -45.99 -17.52
N GLY A 707 -54.23 -45.81 -18.84
CA GLY A 707 -54.32 -44.54 -19.55
C GLY A 707 -52.98 -44.11 -20.13
N ARG A 708 -52.97 -42.99 -20.85
CA ARG A 708 -51.73 -42.35 -21.31
C ARG A 708 -51.11 -41.55 -20.17
N ALA A 709 -49.80 -41.67 -20.01
CA ALA A 709 -49.01 -40.80 -19.16
C ALA A 709 -47.83 -40.20 -19.91
N VAL A 710 -47.41 -39.01 -19.52
CA VAL A 710 -46.30 -38.28 -20.12
C VAL A 710 -45.22 -38.04 -19.08
N VAL A 711 -43.95 -38.14 -19.47
CA VAL A 711 -42.81 -37.74 -18.64
C VAL A 711 -42.02 -36.65 -19.36
N LEU A 712 -41.79 -35.53 -18.69
CA LEU A 712 -40.98 -34.42 -19.20
C LEU A 712 -40.02 -33.88 -18.14
N GLY A 713 -38.94 -33.26 -18.62
CA GLY A 713 -37.93 -32.61 -17.80
C GLY A 713 -36.99 -31.75 -18.67
N ARG A 714 -36.16 -30.94 -18.03
CA ARG A 714 -35.21 -30.03 -18.67
C ARG A 714 -34.00 -30.73 -19.28
N SER A 715 -33.38 -30.08 -20.26
CA SER A 715 -32.20 -30.55 -20.99
C SER A 715 -30.93 -30.60 -20.12
N PRO A 716 -30.02 -31.58 -20.33
CA PRO A 716 -28.80 -31.75 -19.54
C PRO A 716 -27.71 -30.69 -19.77
N VAL A 717 -27.90 -29.74 -20.69
CA VAL A 717 -27.01 -28.56 -20.83
C VAL A 717 -26.87 -27.78 -19.51
N THR A 718 -27.85 -27.94 -18.61
CA THR A 718 -27.87 -27.35 -17.26
C THR A 718 -26.94 -28.03 -16.25
N ASN A 719 -26.23 -29.10 -16.63
CA ASN A 719 -25.42 -29.94 -15.72
C ASN A 719 -26.19 -30.52 -14.51
N ASP A 720 -27.52 -30.54 -14.57
CA ASP A 720 -28.38 -31.03 -13.49
C ASP A 720 -28.66 -32.53 -13.61
N ARG A 721 -28.25 -33.29 -12.61
CA ARG A 721 -28.49 -34.75 -12.55
C ARG A 721 -29.87 -35.09 -11.98
N TYR A 722 -30.42 -34.24 -11.12
CA TYR A 722 -31.73 -34.44 -10.46
C TYR A 722 -32.85 -34.69 -11.48
N THR A 723 -33.01 -33.78 -12.46
CA THR A 723 -34.08 -33.92 -13.46
C THR A 723 -33.97 -35.23 -14.22
N ARG A 724 -32.75 -35.66 -14.58
CA ARG A 724 -32.54 -36.91 -15.30
C ARG A 724 -32.98 -38.11 -14.45
N GLU A 725 -32.55 -38.15 -13.20
CA GLU A 725 -32.86 -39.22 -12.26
C GLU A 725 -34.37 -39.30 -11.98
N GLN A 726 -35.01 -38.17 -11.72
CA GLN A 726 -36.46 -38.04 -11.55
C GLN A 726 -37.24 -38.50 -12.80
N MET A 727 -36.81 -38.13 -14.01
CA MET A 727 -37.44 -38.63 -15.25
C MET A 727 -37.33 -40.14 -15.38
N ASP A 728 -36.16 -40.71 -15.06
CA ASP A 728 -35.91 -42.15 -15.18
C ASP A 728 -36.72 -42.96 -14.17
N HIS A 729 -36.74 -42.56 -12.91
CA HIS A 729 -37.55 -43.22 -11.90
C HIS A 729 -39.05 -43.02 -12.15
N GLY A 730 -39.48 -41.80 -12.47
CA GLY A 730 -40.89 -41.48 -12.74
C GLY A 730 -41.45 -42.28 -13.92
N ALA A 731 -40.68 -42.40 -15.01
CA ALA A 731 -41.08 -43.22 -16.16
C ALA A 731 -41.23 -44.69 -15.81
N ARG A 732 -40.25 -45.28 -15.08
CA ARG A 732 -40.33 -46.68 -14.63
C ARG A 732 -41.54 -46.90 -13.73
N MET A 733 -41.76 -46.02 -12.76
CA MET A 733 -42.90 -46.11 -11.84
C MET A 733 -44.24 -46.11 -12.58
N LEU A 734 -44.42 -45.23 -13.57
CA LEU A 734 -45.65 -45.18 -14.37
C LEU A 734 -45.83 -46.42 -15.26
N ILE A 735 -44.74 -46.95 -15.82
CA ILE A 735 -44.75 -48.21 -16.58
C ILE A 735 -45.17 -49.38 -15.67
N ASP A 736 -44.60 -49.46 -14.46
CA ASP A 736 -44.88 -50.52 -13.48
C ASP A 736 -46.32 -50.45 -12.96
N VAL A 737 -46.89 -49.25 -12.87
CA VAL A 737 -48.32 -49.06 -12.60
C VAL A 737 -49.17 -49.54 -13.80
N GLY A 738 -48.66 -49.46 -15.03
CA GLY A 738 -49.35 -49.95 -16.23
C GLY A 738 -49.90 -48.84 -17.13
N TYR A 739 -49.36 -47.63 -17.05
CA TYR A 739 -49.63 -46.56 -18.01
C TYR A 739 -48.93 -46.81 -19.35
N ARG A 740 -49.51 -46.30 -20.44
CA ARG A 740 -48.77 -46.10 -21.71
C ARG A 740 -47.97 -44.81 -21.58
N VAL A 741 -46.66 -44.93 -21.40
CA VAL A 741 -45.77 -43.81 -21.06
C VAL A 741 -45.08 -43.25 -22.29
N ASP A 742 -45.32 -41.98 -22.57
CA ASP A 742 -44.57 -41.20 -23.56
C ASP A 742 -43.50 -40.35 -22.86
N ARG A 743 -42.23 -40.62 -23.15
CA ARG A 743 -41.13 -39.77 -22.67
C ARG A 743 -40.88 -38.68 -23.71
N LEU A 744 -41.23 -37.44 -23.39
CA LEU A 744 -41.07 -36.34 -24.35
C LEU A 744 -39.61 -35.91 -24.46
N GLU A 745 -39.29 -35.24 -25.58
CA GLU A 745 -38.01 -34.55 -25.71
C GLU A 745 -37.86 -33.53 -24.58
N ARG A 746 -36.67 -33.45 -24.01
CA ARG A 746 -36.39 -32.52 -22.92
C ARG A 746 -36.52 -31.08 -23.40
N TYR A 747 -37.08 -30.22 -22.57
CA TYR A 747 -37.22 -28.80 -22.89
C TYR A 747 -35.92 -28.04 -22.62
N GLU A 748 -35.67 -27.03 -23.42
CA GLU A 748 -34.48 -26.17 -23.31
C GLU A 748 -34.78 -24.93 -22.46
N LEU A 749 -33.73 -24.30 -21.94
CA LEU A 749 -33.81 -23.00 -21.28
C LEU A 749 -33.28 -21.91 -22.22
N SER A 750 -34.14 -20.97 -22.64
CA SER A 750 -33.74 -19.79 -23.40
C SER A 750 -33.63 -18.60 -22.45
N ASN A 751 -32.42 -18.04 -22.28
CA ASN A 751 -32.15 -16.96 -21.33
C ASN A 751 -32.62 -17.26 -19.90
N GLY A 752 -32.52 -18.52 -19.48
CA GLY A 752 -32.97 -18.98 -18.15
C GLY A 752 -34.49 -19.16 -18.02
N ARG A 753 -35.25 -19.10 -19.12
CA ARG A 753 -36.69 -19.39 -19.13
C ARG A 753 -36.98 -20.70 -19.87
N PRO A 754 -37.89 -21.55 -19.36
CA PRO A 754 -38.25 -22.80 -20.01
C PRO A 754 -38.98 -22.55 -21.35
N VAL A 755 -38.59 -23.30 -22.39
CA VAL A 755 -39.26 -23.30 -23.70
C VAL A 755 -40.03 -24.61 -23.85
N LEU A 756 -41.31 -24.59 -23.46
CA LEU A 756 -42.15 -25.79 -23.32
C LEU A 756 -43.15 -26.00 -24.47
N GLY A 757 -43.24 -25.10 -25.46
CA GLY A 757 -44.29 -25.13 -26.48
C GLY A 757 -44.48 -26.50 -27.14
N ARG A 758 -43.40 -27.11 -27.64
CA ARG A 758 -43.46 -28.45 -28.26
C ARG A 758 -43.98 -29.54 -27.30
N GLN A 759 -43.57 -29.48 -26.03
CA GLN A 759 -44.02 -30.44 -25.02
C GLN A 759 -45.49 -30.24 -24.69
N VAL A 760 -45.93 -28.98 -24.58
CA VAL A 760 -47.33 -28.64 -24.33
C VAL A 760 -48.22 -29.07 -25.50
N ASP A 761 -47.81 -28.84 -26.75
CA ASP A 761 -48.52 -29.30 -27.95
C ASP A 761 -48.76 -30.83 -27.91
N GLN A 762 -47.75 -31.60 -27.49
CA GLN A 762 -47.83 -33.06 -27.37
C GLN A 762 -48.65 -33.54 -26.17
N ILE A 763 -48.68 -32.76 -25.08
CA ILE A 763 -49.54 -33.03 -23.91
C ILE A 763 -51.00 -32.76 -24.26
N CYS A 764 -51.28 -31.65 -24.94
CA CYS A 764 -52.63 -31.19 -25.24
C CYS A 764 -53.15 -31.65 -26.61
N GLN A 765 -52.53 -32.66 -27.22
CA GLN A 765 -52.98 -33.24 -28.47
C GLN A 765 -54.42 -33.80 -28.32
N GLU A 766 -55.33 -33.36 -29.20
CA GLU A 766 -56.73 -33.77 -29.16
C GLU A 766 -56.89 -35.30 -29.26
N GLY A 767 -57.79 -35.87 -28.45
CA GLY A 767 -58.02 -37.32 -28.37
C GLY A 767 -56.96 -38.10 -27.58
N GLU A 768 -55.81 -37.50 -27.28
CA GLU A 768 -54.65 -38.15 -26.67
C GLU A 768 -54.19 -37.45 -25.37
N VAL A 769 -54.98 -36.58 -24.75
CA VAL A 769 -54.57 -35.88 -23.52
C VAL A 769 -54.25 -36.87 -22.38
N PRO A 770 -53.06 -36.78 -21.75
CA PRO A 770 -52.64 -37.74 -20.74
C PRO A 770 -53.42 -37.56 -19.44
N ARG A 771 -53.64 -38.67 -18.73
CA ARG A 771 -54.26 -38.65 -17.39
C ARG A 771 -53.25 -38.24 -16.33
N VAL A 772 -51.97 -38.58 -16.54
CA VAL A 772 -50.86 -38.26 -15.66
C VAL A 772 -49.71 -37.63 -16.43
N VAL A 773 -49.17 -36.53 -15.92
CA VAL A 773 -47.92 -35.93 -16.36
C VAL A 773 -46.92 -36.00 -15.21
N TYR A 774 -45.82 -36.72 -15.39
CA TYR A 774 -44.70 -36.68 -14.45
C TYR A 774 -43.76 -35.54 -14.84
N PHE A 775 -43.79 -34.46 -14.06
CA PHE A 775 -42.98 -33.29 -14.26
C PHE A 775 -41.70 -33.37 -13.43
N ALA A 776 -40.59 -33.71 -14.09
CA ALA A 776 -39.25 -33.74 -13.50
C ALA A 776 -38.50 -32.41 -13.68
N GLY A 777 -39.23 -31.29 -13.77
CA GLY A 777 -38.66 -29.95 -13.87
C GLY A 777 -38.27 -29.36 -12.52
N ARG A 778 -37.90 -28.08 -12.53
CA ARG A 778 -37.67 -27.30 -11.30
C ARG A 778 -38.84 -26.37 -11.01
N THR A 779 -38.88 -25.83 -9.79
CA THR A 779 -39.88 -24.84 -9.37
C THR A 779 -39.99 -23.67 -10.35
N GLU A 780 -38.87 -23.13 -10.82
CA GLU A 780 -38.85 -22.02 -11.79
C GLU A 780 -39.49 -22.36 -13.15
N ASP A 781 -39.66 -23.65 -13.47
CA ASP A 781 -40.18 -24.12 -14.74
C ASP A 781 -41.70 -24.37 -14.73
N VAL A 782 -42.32 -24.48 -13.54
CA VAL A 782 -43.70 -24.98 -13.40
C VAL A 782 -44.73 -24.05 -14.01
N ASN A 783 -44.57 -22.73 -13.86
CA ASN A 783 -45.54 -21.74 -14.35
C ASN A 783 -45.68 -21.81 -15.87
N ALA A 784 -44.58 -21.97 -16.60
CA ALA A 784 -44.62 -22.07 -18.05
C ALA A 784 -45.35 -23.35 -18.53
N LEU A 785 -45.29 -24.44 -17.76
CA LEU A 785 -46.08 -25.64 -18.03
C LEU A 785 -47.57 -25.37 -17.80
N MET A 786 -47.92 -24.72 -16.68
CA MET A 786 -49.31 -24.43 -16.31
C MET A 786 -49.96 -23.43 -17.27
N ASP A 787 -49.24 -22.39 -17.66
CA ASP A 787 -49.67 -21.40 -18.65
C ASP A 787 -49.88 -22.04 -20.02
N GLY A 788 -48.97 -22.94 -20.42
CA GLY A 788 -49.11 -23.72 -21.65
C GLY A 788 -50.37 -24.60 -21.65
N ILE A 789 -50.58 -25.39 -20.60
CA ILE A 789 -51.76 -26.26 -20.47
C ILE A 789 -53.06 -25.43 -20.48
N THR A 790 -53.05 -24.26 -19.85
CA THR A 790 -54.21 -23.36 -19.81
C THR A 790 -54.52 -22.75 -21.17
N SER A 791 -53.47 -22.45 -21.96
CA SER A 791 -53.61 -21.78 -23.25
C SER A 791 -53.99 -22.73 -24.39
N GLU A 792 -53.65 -24.02 -24.28
CA GLU A 792 -53.88 -24.98 -25.36
C GLU A 792 -55.32 -25.54 -25.40
N PRO A 793 -56.07 -25.35 -26.51
CA PRO A 793 -57.47 -25.76 -26.59
C PRO A 793 -57.73 -27.26 -26.37
N GLY A 794 -56.80 -28.13 -26.79
CA GLY A 794 -57.00 -29.57 -26.67
C GLY A 794 -57.00 -30.08 -25.22
N CYS A 795 -56.43 -29.32 -24.28
CA CYS A 795 -56.50 -29.60 -22.85
C CYS A 795 -57.80 -29.11 -22.18
N ASN A 796 -58.61 -28.30 -22.86
CA ASN A 796 -59.81 -27.70 -22.28
C ASN A 796 -60.82 -28.78 -21.83
N GLY A 797 -61.31 -28.66 -20.58
CA GLY A 797 -62.25 -29.61 -19.98
C GLY A 797 -61.68 -31.01 -19.68
N LYS A 798 -60.39 -31.25 -19.92
CA LYS A 798 -59.72 -32.54 -19.64
C LYS A 798 -58.96 -32.46 -18.32
N GLN A 799 -59.27 -33.35 -17.40
CA GLN A 799 -58.59 -33.42 -16.09
C GLN A 799 -57.21 -34.05 -16.24
N ILE A 800 -56.17 -33.35 -15.78
CA ILE A 800 -54.77 -33.80 -15.84
C ILE A 800 -54.21 -33.81 -14.41
N ALA A 801 -53.63 -34.93 -14.00
CA ALA A 801 -52.86 -35.01 -12.76
C ALA A 801 -51.37 -34.79 -13.04
N VAL A 802 -50.74 -33.83 -12.38
CA VAL A 802 -49.29 -33.61 -12.48
C VAL A 802 -48.62 -34.18 -11.24
N LEU A 803 -47.74 -35.17 -11.42
CA LEU A 803 -46.91 -35.71 -10.35
C LEU A 803 -45.51 -35.09 -10.43
N ALA A 804 -44.95 -34.70 -9.30
CA ALA A 804 -43.68 -34.00 -9.22
C ALA A 804 -42.86 -34.39 -7.99
N GLY A 805 -41.54 -34.25 -8.10
CA GLY A 805 -40.60 -34.45 -7.00
C GLY A 805 -40.67 -33.35 -5.93
N ASP A 806 -39.72 -33.40 -5.01
CA ASP A 806 -39.61 -32.47 -3.88
C ASP A 806 -39.31 -31.03 -4.27
N ASP A 807 -38.64 -30.77 -5.41
CA ASP A 807 -38.22 -29.41 -5.76
C ASP A 807 -39.40 -28.44 -5.83
N LEU A 808 -40.59 -28.93 -6.24
CA LEU A 808 -41.85 -28.17 -6.30
C LEU A 808 -42.41 -27.73 -4.94
N SER A 809 -41.88 -28.24 -3.81
CA SER A 809 -42.26 -27.72 -2.50
C SER A 809 -41.97 -26.21 -2.35
N GLN A 810 -41.00 -25.70 -3.13
CA GLN A 810 -40.56 -24.30 -3.14
C GLN A 810 -41.46 -23.39 -4.00
N ALA A 811 -42.41 -23.92 -4.77
CA ALA A 811 -43.19 -23.12 -5.72
C ALA A 811 -44.13 -22.10 -5.06
N GLY A 812 -44.40 -22.22 -3.76
CA GLY A 812 -45.17 -21.22 -3.01
C GLY A 812 -46.60 -21.04 -3.51
N PHE A 813 -47.32 -22.15 -3.76
CA PHE A 813 -48.73 -22.15 -4.21
C PHE A 813 -49.74 -21.54 -3.23
N ASP A 814 -49.31 -21.16 -2.03
CA ASP A 814 -50.08 -20.37 -1.06
C ASP A 814 -49.93 -18.85 -1.26
N SER A 815 -49.00 -18.43 -2.13
CA SER A 815 -48.75 -17.06 -2.55
C SER A 815 -49.03 -16.90 -4.05
N GLU A 816 -49.19 -15.66 -4.54
CA GLU A 816 -49.39 -15.37 -5.97
C GLU A 816 -48.17 -15.72 -6.86
N ARG A 817 -47.16 -16.42 -6.33
CA ARG A 817 -45.88 -16.74 -6.99
C ARG A 817 -45.99 -17.82 -8.07
N SER A 818 -46.81 -18.84 -7.85
CA SER A 818 -47.00 -19.93 -8.83
C SER A 818 -48.46 -20.22 -9.09
N SER A 819 -48.77 -20.54 -10.35
CA SER A 819 -50.12 -20.80 -10.81
C SER A 819 -50.39 -22.30 -10.98
N VAL A 820 -51.66 -22.70 -10.90
CA VAL A 820 -52.12 -24.05 -11.26
C VAL A 820 -53.30 -23.91 -12.21
N ALA A 821 -53.20 -24.56 -13.38
CA ALA A 821 -54.26 -24.55 -14.38
C ALA A 821 -55.58 -25.11 -13.83
N ALA A 822 -56.73 -24.59 -14.29
CA ALA A 822 -58.06 -24.92 -13.74
C ALA A 822 -58.42 -26.41 -13.83
N ASN A 823 -57.90 -27.11 -14.84
CA ASN A 823 -58.12 -28.52 -15.12
C ASN A 823 -56.97 -29.42 -14.62
N VAL A 824 -56.00 -28.85 -13.87
CA VAL A 824 -54.85 -29.56 -13.33
C VAL A 824 -54.98 -29.75 -11.83
N THR A 825 -54.71 -30.98 -11.36
CA THR A 825 -54.39 -31.24 -9.96
C THR A 825 -52.93 -31.61 -9.85
N LEU A 826 -52.17 -30.85 -9.08
CA LEU A 826 -50.74 -31.05 -8.88
C LEU A 826 -50.50 -31.82 -7.58
N TYR A 827 -49.67 -32.85 -7.65
CA TYR A 827 -49.21 -33.63 -6.52
C TYR A 827 -47.70 -33.56 -6.44
N HIS A 828 -47.18 -33.06 -5.34
CA HIS A 828 -45.74 -32.95 -5.10
C HIS A 828 -45.37 -33.47 -3.71
N LEU A 829 -44.08 -33.59 -3.48
CA LEU A 829 -43.53 -34.06 -2.23
C LEU A 829 -42.98 -32.88 -1.41
N VAL A 830 -42.97 -33.04 -0.09
CA VAL A 830 -42.22 -32.22 0.84
C VAL A 830 -41.37 -33.16 1.69
N LEU A 831 -40.07 -32.92 1.79
CA LEU A 831 -39.12 -33.81 2.48
C LEU A 831 -39.11 -33.66 4.01
N THR A 832 -40.20 -33.12 4.54
CA THR A 832 -40.45 -33.01 5.96
C THR A 832 -41.87 -33.47 6.24
N ALA A 833 -42.12 -33.86 7.49
CA ALA A 833 -43.43 -34.23 7.98
C ALA A 833 -43.72 -33.37 9.22
N PRO A 834 -44.39 -32.22 9.07
CA PRO A 834 -44.70 -31.36 10.20
C PRO A 834 -45.53 -32.15 11.21
N GLY A 835 -44.98 -32.29 12.43
CA GLY A 835 -45.61 -33.03 13.52
C GLY A 835 -46.91 -32.37 14.01
N THR A 836 -47.62 -33.08 14.89
CA THR A 836 -48.83 -32.51 15.53
C THR A 836 -48.46 -31.36 16.48
N LYS A 837 -49.42 -30.44 16.72
CA LYS A 837 -49.26 -29.26 17.63
C LYS A 837 -48.69 -29.58 19.03
N LYS A 838 -48.72 -30.83 19.47
CA LYS A 838 -48.28 -31.28 20.81
C LYS A 838 -46.80 -31.71 20.89
N GLN A 839 -46.09 -31.87 19.78
CA GLN A 839 -44.70 -32.37 19.79
C GLN A 839 -43.71 -31.21 19.72
N GLY A 840 -43.02 -30.92 20.83
CA GLY A 840 -41.90 -29.98 20.87
C GLY A 840 -40.64 -30.63 20.28
N THR A 841 -40.36 -30.39 19.00
CA THR A 841 -39.13 -30.85 18.33
C THR A 841 -37.93 -30.01 18.75
N ILE A 842 -36.71 -30.53 18.56
CA ILE A 842 -35.47 -29.76 18.78
C ILE A 842 -35.50 -28.45 17.98
N PHE A 843 -35.93 -28.51 16.71
CA PHE A 843 -36.09 -27.33 15.86
C PHE A 843 -37.04 -26.28 16.45
N VAL A 844 -38.24 -26.67 16.88
CA VAL A 844 -39.22 -25.73 17.48
C VAL A 844 -38.68 -25.13 18.77
N ASN A 845 -37.96 -25.91 19.58
CA ASN A 845 -37.33 -25.41 20.80
C ASN A 845 -36.18 -24.42 20.49
N ASN A 846 -35.43 -24.66 19.42
CA ASN A 846 -34.36 -23.78 18.97
C ASN A 846 -34.90 -22.47 18.37
N LEU A 847 -35.99 -22.53 17.60
CA LEU A 847 -36.72 -21.35 17.10
C LEU A 847 -37.16 -20.41 18.24
N ARG A 848 -37.67 -20.97 19.34
CA ARG A 848 -38.13 -20.18 20.50
C ARG A 848 -37.03 -19.40 21.23
N LYS A 849 -35.75 -19.65 20.92
CA LYS A 849 -34.62 -18.92 21.49
C LYS A 849 -34.30 -17.63 20.73
N LEU A 850 -34.87 -17.46 19.53
CA LEU A 850 -34.67 -16.26 18.72
C LEU A 850 -35.32 -15.04 19.38
N GLY A 851 -34.68 -13.88 19.25
CA GLY A 851 -35.26 -12.59 19.60
C GLY A 851 -36.04 -11.98 18.43
N PRO A 852 -36.80 -10.88 18.69
CA PRO A 852 -37.64 -10.24 17.68
C PRO A 852 -36.88 -9.73 16.45
N GLU A 853 -35.66 -9.24 16.64
CA GLU A 853 -34.81 -8.77 15.54
C GLU A 853 -34.35 -9.93 14.65
N GLN A 854 -33.95 -11.06 15.25
CA GLN A 854 -33.61 -12.26 14.49
C GLN A 854 -34.83 -12.80 13.73
N GLU A 855 -35.99 -12.91 14.37
CA GLU A 855 -37.24 -13.33 13.68
C GLU A 855 -37.53 -12.47 12.45
N LYS A 856 -37.36 -11.15 12.56
CA LYS A 856 -37.53 -10.21 11.44
C LYS A 856 -36.52 -10.46 10.31
N ILE A 857 -35.23 -10.61 10.62
CA ILE A 857 -34.17 -10.86 9.61
C ILE A 857 -34.38 -12.22 8.92
N LEU A 858 -34.82 -13.23 9.68
CA LEU A 858 -35.08 -14.57 9.17
C LEU A 858 -36.39 -14.70 8.40
N GLY A 859 -37.27 -13.70 8.49
CA GLY A 859 -38.59 -13.68 7.85
C GLY A 859 -39.49 -14.83 8.32
N LEU A 860 -39.46 -15.15 9.61
CA LEU A 860 -40.29 -16.20 10.22
C LEU A 860 -40.80 -15.77 11.60
N SER A 861 -41.83 -16.45 12.09
CA SER A 861 -42.36 -16.29 13.45
C SER A 861 -42.16 -17.55 14.28
N ALA A 862 -41.46 -17.41 15.41
CA ALA A 862 -41.28 -18.51 16.36
C ALA A 862 -42.56 -18.83 17.15
N ALA A 863 -43.56 -17.94 17.16
CA ALA A 863 -44.81 -18.10 17.88
C ALA A 863 -45.73 -19.15 17.24
N THR A 864 -45.71 -19.28 15.92
CA THR A 864 -46.57 -20.20 15.16
C THR A 864 -45.83 -20.98 14.07
N PRO A 865 -44.80 -21.79 14.41
CA PRO A 865 -43.94 -22.43 13.42
C PRO A 865 -44.65 -23.41 12.50
N GLN A 866 -45.76 -24.01 12.93
CA GLN A 866 -46.47 -25.04 12.14
C GLN A 866 -47.31 -24.45 11.01
N THR A 867 -47.65 -23.17 11.09
CA THR A 867 -48.51 -22.47 10.11
C THR A 867 -47.75 -21.37 9.36
N ASP A 868 -46.46 -21.21 9.66
CA ASP A 868 -45.61 -20.23 8.99
C ASP A 868 -45.25 -20.73 7.58
N SER A 869 -45.57 -19.92 6.56
CA SER A 869 -45.31 -20.27 5.16
C SER A 869 -43.82 -20.42 4.87
N ALA A 870 -42.95 -19.72 5.61
CA ALA A 870 -41.50 -19.79 5.45
C ALA A 870 -40.91 -21.15 5.87
N LEU A 871 -41.69 -22.01 6.53
CA LEU A 871 -41.29 -23.35 6.95
C LEU A 871 -42.03 -24.45 6.19
N SER A 872 -42.92 -24.07 5.27
CA SER A 872 -43.87 -24.98 4.63
C SER A 872 -43.26 -25.92 3.59
N ASP A 873 -42.08 -25.57 3.06
CA ASP A 873 -41.34 -26.32 2.03
C ASP A 873 -40.33 -27.33 2.60
N GLY A 874 -40.01 -27.19 3.89
CA GLY A 874 -39.08 -28.03 4.64
C GLY A 874 -37.59 -27.70 4.53
N GLN A 875 -37.14 -26.76 3.69
CA GLN A 875 -35.71 -26.51 3.43
C GLN A 875 -34.97 -26.06 4.71
N THR A 876 -35.54 -25.09 5.41
CA THR A 876 -35.02 -24.57 6.69
C THR A 876 -34.90 -25.67 7.75
N MET A 877 -35.91 -26.55 7.81
CA MET A 877 -35.99 -27.65 8.79
C MET A 877 -34.93 -28.73 8.52
N LEU A 878 -34.78 -29.14 7.26
CA LEU A 878 -33.77 -30.10 6.85
C LEU A 878 -32.36 -29.60 7.13
N MET A 879 -32.10 -28.33 6.82
CA MET A 879 -30.77 -27.76 6.98
C MET A 879 -30.41 -27.51 8.45
N HIS A 880 -31.40 -27.14 9.28
CA HIS A 880 -31.25 -27.15 10.73
C HIS A 880 -30.87 -28.54 11.24
N ASP A 881 -31.62 -29.58 10.85
CA ASP A 881 -31.37 -30.95 11.30
C ASP A 881 -29.99 -31.46 10.83
N ALA A 882 -29.58 -31.14 9.60
CA ALA A 882 -28.25 -31.49 9.07
C ALA A 882 -27.13 -30.86 9.89
N THR A 883 -27.32 -29.59 10.26
CA THR A 883 -26.37 -28.84 11.10
C THR A 883 -26.30 -29.41 12.51
N GLU A 884 -27.45 -29.72 13.12
CA GLU A 884 -27.54 -30.33 14.45
C GLU A 884 -26.90 -31.72 14.49
N VAL A 885 -27.13 -32.54 13.46
CA VAL A 885 -26.55 -33.88 13.32
C VAL A 885 -25.02 -33.81 13.27
N LEU A 886 -24.46 -32.96 12.41
CA LEU A 886 -23.01 -32.83 12.30
C LEU A 886 -22.39 -32.22 13.56
N TYR A 887 -23.03 -31.22 14.15
CA TYR A 887 -22.59 -30.62 15.40
C TYR A 887 -22.52 -31.64 16.55
N ARG A 888 -23.55 -32.49 16.71
CA ARG A 888 -23.55 -33.56 17.73
C ARG A 888 -22.55 -34.66 17.45
N ALA A 889 -22.28 -34.99 16.19
CA ALA A 889 -21.22 -35.93 15.85
C ALA A 889 -19.83 -35.36 16.19
N ALA A 890 -19.64 -34.05 15.98
CA ALA A 890 -18.42 -33.31 16.24
C ALA A 890 -18.21 -32.89 17.70
N THR A 891 -19.16 -33.17 18.59
CA THR A 891 -19.07 -32.83 20.00
C THR A 891 -19.39 -34.04 20.87
N GLY A 892 -18.85 -34.07 22.08
CA GLY A 892 -19.19 -35.12 23.05
C GLY A 892 -18.37 -34.98 24.31
N ASP A 893 -18.90 -35.40 25.44
CA ASP A 893 -18.25 -35.30 26.76
C ASP A 893 -17.82 -33.85 27.10
N GLY A 894 -18.54 -32.85 26.59
CA GLY A 894 -18.22 -31.44 26.78
C GLY A 894 -16.99 -30.93 26.02
N ARG A 895 -16.41 -31.72 25.11
CA ARG A 895 -15.22 -31.36 24.32
C ARG A 895 -15.49 -31.35 22.81
N PRO A 896 -14.76 -30.52 22.04
CA PRO A 896 -14.77 -30.62 20.58
C PRO A 896 -14.06 -31.91 20.15
N ARG A 897 -14.55 -32.51 19.06
CA ARG A 897 -13.95 -33.68 18.41
C ARG A 897 -13.30 -33.24 17.10
N GLY A 898 -12.23 -33.90 16.68
CA GLY A 898 -11.58 -33.64 15.38
C GLY A 898 -12.33 -34.27 14.19
N ARG A 899 -11.81 -34.10 12.96
CA ARG A 899 -12.41 -34.62 11.71
C ARG A 899 -12.72 -36.11 11.74
N ALA A 900 -11.72 -36.94 12.05
CA ALA A 900 -11.88 -38.39 12.08
C ALA A 900 -12.91 -38.84 13.12
N GLU A 901 -12.90 -38.22 14.31
CA GLU A 901 -13.90 -38.48 15.35
C GLU A 901 -15.30 -38.01 14.95
N ALA A 902 -15.43 -36.85 14.31
CA ALA A 902 -16.71 -36.33 13.83
C ALA A 902 -17.30 -37.25 12.76
N TRP A 903 -16.48 -37.68 11.78
CA TRP A 903 -16.91 -38.63 10.75
C TRP A 903 -17.29 -39.99 11.37
N SER A 904 -16.46 -40.55 12.26
CA SER A 904 -16.83 -41.77 12.98
C SER A 904 -18.09 -41.61 13.83
N GLY A 905 -18.33 -40.41 14.39
CA GLY A 905 -19.53 -40.07 15.14
C GLY A 905 -20.79 -40.06 14.27
N LEU A 906 -20.68 -39.60 13.03
CA LEU A 906 -21.79 -39.62 12.07
C LEU A 906 -22.25 -41.06 11.79
N LEU A 907 -21.33 -42.00 11.59
CA LEU A 907 -21.66 -43.42 11.38
C LEU A 907 -22.36 -44.07 12.58
N ARG A 908 -22.31 -43.44 13.76
CA ARG A 908 -22.96 -43.90 15.00
C ARG A 908 -24.14 -43.03 15.41
N THR A 909 -24.55 -42.09 14.56
CA THR A 909 -25.59 -41.14 14.89
C THR A 909 -26.96 -41.81 14.87
N ASN A 910 -27.69 -41.64 15.97
CA ASN A 910 -29.11 -41.94 16.10
C ASN A 910 -29.75 -40.86 16.97
N ILE A 911 -30.39 -39.88 16.33
CA ILE A 911 -30.98 -38.72 17.00
C ILE A 911 -32.48 -38.72 16.73
N ASP A 912 -33.27 -38.73 17.80
CA ASP A 912 -34.73 -38.63 17.73
C ASP A 912 -35.21 -37.18 17.93
N ASN A 913 -36.49 -36.94 17.62
CA ASN A 913 -37.19 -35.67 17.84
C ASN A 913 -36.58 -34.44 17.15
N LEU A 914 -35.89 -34.66 16.02
CA LEU A 914 -35.51 -33.59 15.09
C LEU A 914 -36.76 -33.08 14.33
N ALA A 915 -36.62 -32.02 13.53
CA ALA A 915 -37.75 -31.48 12.76
C ALA A 915 -38.35 -32.55 11.83
N THR A 916 -37.50 -33.29 11.13
CA THR A 916 -37.85 -34.35 10.18
C THR A 916 -38.30 -35.66 10.86
N GLY A 917 -37.82 -35.94 12.08
CA GLY A 917 -38.12 -37.16 12.83
C GLY A 917 -36.86 -37.74 13.47
N ARG A 918 -36.71 -39.07 13.44
CA ARG A 918 -35.48 -39.75 13.86
C ARG A 918 -34.53 -39.89 12.69
N ILE A 919 -33.31 -39.36 12.85
CA ILE A 919 -32.20 -39.55 11.91
C ILE A 919 -31.27 -40.63 12.48
N ASP A 920 -31.13 -41.72 11.73
CA ASP A 920 -30.34 -42.89 12.12
C ASP A 920 -29.42 -43.31 10.97
N PHE A 921 -28.11 -43.19 11.20
CA PHE A 921 -27.04 -43.61 10.29
C PHE A 921 -26.37 -44.92 10.72
N THR A 922 -26.79 -45.54 11.83
CA THR A 922 -26.21 -46.80 12.32
C THR A 922 -26.49 -48.00 11.41
N ALA A 923 -27.58 -47.93 10.65
CA ALA A 923 -28.03 -48.95 9.71
C ALA A 923 -27.24 -48.97 8.38
N VAL A 924 -26.30 -48.04 8.18
CA VAL A 924 -25.55 -47.87 6.91
C VAL A 924 -24.43 -48.91 6.75
N THR A 925 -24.04 -49.63 7.81
CA THR A 925 -23.08 -50.74 7.71
C THR A 925 -23.77 -52.04 7.29
N HIS A 926 -23.18 -52.78 6.33
CA HIS A 926 -23.73 -54.02 5.75
C HIS A 926 -24.24 -55.05 6.78
N ASP A 927 -23.53 -55.20 7.91
CA ASP A 927 -23.88 -56.18 8.94
C ASP A 927 -25.16 -55.80 9.71
N ASN A 928 -25.31 -54.52 10.08
CA ASN A 928 -26.49 -54.03 10.80
C ASN A 928 -27.74 -53.90 9.91
N ALA A 929 -27.58 -53.74 8.59
CA ALA A 929 -28.70 -53.64 7.67
C ALA A 929 -29.52 -54.95 7.64
N ARG A 930 -28.84 -56.10 7.59
CA ARG A 930 -29.49 -57.43 7.60
C ARG A 930 -30.20 -57.72 8.92
N ASP A 931 -29.58 -57.39 10.05
CA ASP A 931 -30.20 -57.54 11.38
C ASP A 931 -31.45 -56.67 11.55
N GLN A 932 -31.57 -55.59 10.77
CA GLN A 932 -32.72 -54.71 10.73
C GLN A 932 -33.72 -55.01 9.59
N GLY A 933 -33.50 -56.11 8.84
CA GLY A 933 -34.36 -56.50 7.71
C GLY A 933 -34.27 -55.56 6.50
N LEU A 934 -33.17 -54.82 6.35
CA LEU A 934 -32.93 -53.87 5.25
C LEU A 934 -32.02 -54.50 4.20
N GLU A 935 -32.23 -54.14 2.93
CA GLU A 935 -31.23 -54.35 1.89
C GLU A 935 -29.97 -53.51 2.24
N PRO A 936 -28.76 -54.09 2.25
CA PRO A 936 -27.55 -53.34 2.51
C PRO A 936 -27.43 -52.12 1.60
N GLY A 937 -27.26 -50.93 2.19
CA GLY A 937 -27.20 -49.67 1.46
C GLY A 937 -28.56 -48.99 1.18
N THR A 938 -29.68 -49.56 1.64
CA THR A 938 -30.99 -48.89 1.57
C THR A 938 -31.35 -48.20 2.88
N ARG A 939 -31.73 -46.94 2.79
CA ARG A 939 -32.29 -46.16 3.90
C ARG A 939 -33.76 -45.89 3.59
N ASP A 940 -34.66 -46.54 4.31
CA ASP A 940 -36.12 -46.44 4.07
C ASP A 940 -36.85 -45.67 5.18
N ASN A 941 -36.14 -44.82 5.92
CA ASN A 941 -36.63 -44.11 7.10
C ASN A 941 -36.61 -42.58 6.93
N TYR A 942 -36.85 -42.09 5.72
CA TYR A 942 -36.91 -40.65 5.42
C TYR A 942 -38.23 -40.02 5.84
N ALA A 943 -38.21 -38.70 6.06
CA ALA A 943 -39.42 -37.92 6.22
C ALA A 943 -40.02 -37.59 4.85
N ILE A 944 -41.35 -37.65 4.75
CA ILE A 944 -42.08 -37.28 3.53
C ILE A 944 -43.48 -36.80 3.85
N SER A 945 -43.97 -35.87 3.05
CA SER A 945 -45.38 -35.53 2.96
C SER A 945 -45.80 -35.47 1.51
N LEU A 946 -46.94 -36.09 1.19
CA LEU A 946 -47.56 -35.99 -0.13
C LEU A 946 -48.56 -34.85 -0.09
N VAL A 947 -48.41 -33.88 -0.99
CA VAL A 947 -49.21 -32.66 -1.02
C VAL A 947 -49.98 -32.58 -2.32
N ARG A 948 -51.27 -32.28 -2.22
CA ARG A 948 -52.17 -31.97 -3.32
C ARG A 948 -52.37 -30.47 -3.41
N VAL A 949 -52.28 -29.92 -4.61
CA VAL A 949 -52.59 -28.53 -4.95
C VAL A 949 -53.59 -28.52 -6.10
N ALA A 950 -54.74 -27.89 -5.92
CA ALA A 950 -55.76 -27.78 -6.97
C ALA A 950 -56.35 -26.38 -7.06
N ASN A 951 -56.69 -25.98 -8.29
CA ASN A 951 -57.42 -24.75 -8.53
C ASN A 951 -58.92 -24.98 -8.31
N THR A 952 -59.51 -24.23 -7.37
CA THR A 952 -60.94 -24.32 -7.02
C THR A 952 -61.77 -23.16 -7.59
N GLY A 953 -61.17 -22.32 -8.45
CA GLY A 953 -61.83 -21.14 -9.04
C GLY A 953 -61.89 -19.91 -8.13
N GLY A 954 -61.25 -19.96 -6.95
CA GLY A 954 -61.09 -18.82 -6.03
C GLY A 954 -59.73 -18.12 -6.15
N ALA A 955 -59.50 -17.11 -5.32
CA ALA A 955 -58.23 -16.36 -5.28
C ALA A 955 -57.02 -17.15 -4.72
N HIS A 956 -57.26 -18.32 -4.11
CA HIS A 956 -56.22 -19.17 -3.52
C HIS A 956 -56.39 -20.63 -3.96
N TYR A 957 -55.27 -21.35 -4.10
CA TYR A 957 -55.25 -22.77 -4.43
C TYR A 957 -55.58 -23.64 -3.20
N ASP A 958 -56.30 -24.74 -3.40
CA ASP A 958 -56.55 -25.77 -2.37
C ASP A 958 -55.28 -26.62 -2.20
N ARG A 959 -54.45 -26.24 -1.21
CA ARG A 959 -53.27 -26.98 -0.80
C ARG A 959 -53.57 -27.87 0.40
N THR A 960 -53.55 -29.18 0.20
CA THR A 960 -53.86 -30.19 1.21
C THR A 960 -52.72 -31.19 1.36
N VAL A 961 -52.21 -31.38 2.56
CA VAL A 961 -51.31 -32.52 2.87
C VAL A 961 -52.17 -33.78 2.91
N LEU A 962 -51.96 -34.69 1.95
CA LEU A 962 -52.69 -35.94 1.86
C LEU A 962 -52.29 -36.87 3.00
N CYS A 963 -50.99 -37.09 3.17
CA CYS A 963 -50.44 -37.96 4.19
C CYS A 963 -48.98 -37.59 4.44
N SER A 964 -48.46 -37.99 5.60
CA SER A 964 -47.07 -37.73 5.98
C SER A 964 -46.49 -38.89 6.76
N ARG A 965 -45.19 -39.12 6.61
CA ARG A 965 -44.41 -40.05 7.41
C ARG A 965 -43.19 -39.33 7.95
N ARG A 966 -42.95 -39.40 9.26
CA ARG A 966 -41.73 -38.83 9.89
C ARG A 966 -40.55 -39.77 9.68
N ALA A 967 -39.36 -39.19 9.61
CA ALA A 967 -38.14 -39.97 9.56
C ALA A 967 -38.07 -40.94 10.75
N GLY A 968 -37.60 -42.16 10.53
CA GLY A 968 -37.58 -43.25 11.51
C GLY A 968 -38.83 -44.14 11.53
N ASN A 969 -39.98 -43.68 11.04
CA ASN A 969 -41.16 -44.53 10.92
C ASN A 969 -41.13 -45.28 9.57
N ARG A 970 -41.09 -46.61 9.63
CA ARG A 970 -40.93 -47.51 8.47
C ARG A 970 -42.25 -48.14 8.00
N GLU A 971 -43.38 -47.79 8.62
CA GLU A 971 -44.68 -48.28 8.15
C GLU A 971 -44.96 -47.74 6.73
N PRO A 972 -45.32 -48.60 5.77
CA PRO A 972 -45.69 -48.16 4.44
C PRO A 972 -46.86 -47.17 4.48
N LEU A 973 -46.81 -46.15 3.62
CA LEU A 973 -47.97 -45.31 3.36
C LEU A 973 -49.06 -46.14 2.67
N THR A 974 -50.31 -45.93 3.06
CA THR A 974 -51.47 -46.66 2.51
C THR A 974 -52.36 -45.76 1.66
N GLU A 975 -53.11 -46.33 0.72
CA GLU A 975 -54.09 -45.59 -0.08
C GLU A 975 -55.13 -44.86 0.79
N LYS A 976 -55.57 -45.50 1.88
CA LYS A 976 -56.52 -44.91 2.84
C LYS A 976 -55.94 -43.67 3.54
N GLU A 977 -54.65 -43.69 3.85
CA GLU A 977 -53.96 -42.53 4.41
C GLU A 977 -53.78 -41.43 3.36
N CYS A 978 -53.41 -41.80 2.13
CA CYS A 978 -53.04 -40.92 1.02
C CYS A 978 -54.10 -40.85 -0.09
N ASP A 979 -55.37 -40.61 0.27
CA ASP A 979 -56.48 -40.55 -0.69
C ASP A 979 -56.38 -39.33 -1.62
N VAL A 980 -56.26 -39.56 -2.93
CA VAL A 980 -56.16 -38.51 -3.96
C VAL A 980 -57.34 -37.54 -3.99
N ASN A 981 -58.50 -37.95 -3.46
CA ASN A 981 -59.73 -37.17 -3.40
C ASN A 981 -59.90 -36.41 -2.07
N ARG A 982 -58.96 -36.53 -1.14
CA ARG A 982 -59.00 -35.80 0.13
C ARG A 982 -58.98 -34.29 -0.12
N LYS A 983 -60.02 -33.62 0.36
CA LYS A 983 -60.15 -32.15 0.34
C LYS A 983 -59.65 -31.56 1.65
N ALA A 984 -59.27 -30.29 1.63
CA ALA A 984 -58.98 -29.54 2.85
C ALA A 984 -60.15 -29.66 3.84
N PRO A 985 -59.88 -29.75 5.16
CA PRO A 985 -60.93 -29.67 6.16
C PRO A 985 -61.70 -28.36 5.96
N SER A 986 -63.03 -28.42 5.86
CA SER A 986 -63.87 -27.22 5.76
C SER A 986 -63.61 -26.33 6.97
N SER A 987 -63.09 -25.12 6.76
CA SER A 987 -62.94 -24.12 7.81
C SER A 987 -64.27 -23.96 8.55
N PRO A 988 -64.27 -23.92 9.90
CA PRO A 988 -65.49 -23.56 10.62
C PRO A 988 -65.87 -22.14 10.18
N GLN A 989 -67.08 -21.99 9.65
CA GLN A 989 -67.64 -20.66 9.41
C GLN A 989 -67.49 -19.84 10.70
N PRO A 990 -67.04 -18.58 10.63
CA PRO A 990 -67.16 -17.70 11.78
C PRO A 990 -68.64 -17.66 12.15
N ARG A 991 -68.99 -18.17 13.34
CA ARG A 991 -70.34 -17.98 13.88
C ARG A 991 -70.55 -16.47 14.04
N PRO A 992 -71.76 -15.97 13.71
CA PRO A 992 -72.07 -14.55 13.65
C PRO A 992 -71.79 -13.81 14.97
#